data_AF-A0A2V8HBP3-F1
#
_entry.id   AF-A0A2V8HBP3-F1
#
_cell.length_a   1.000
_cell.length_b   1.000
_cell.length_c   1.000
_cell.angle_alpha   90.00
_cell.angle_beta   90.00
_cell.angle_gamma   90.00
#
_symmetry.space_group_name_H-M   'P 1'
#
loop_
_entity.id
_entity.type
_entity.pdbx_description
1 polymer ?
#
loop_
_entity_poly.entity_id
_entity_poly.type
_entity_poly.pdbx_seq_one_letter_code
_entity_poly.pdbx_strand_id
1 'polypeptide(L)'
;MEGLVFFGILLLLIPFILPIWSLVSQAGLKSRLRRVEDLLEQQQRSVDELSKRLREVRKTAVTETPQPAAQPVVPPVAPPPPPVEVPPAPVVVPPRVAAPPPPPPVPPPPRRPAAPPPPPPPPAQPFDWERLIGVKMFSAIAGIALALAAVFFLRYSIDQGWLRPEIRVAIGLITGIALLVVCELKAARRYPTTANAMDASAIAILFSTFFAAHALWNLIPSGVTFGLLALVTAVAVLLSIRRDSVFIAVLGLLGGFATPILLSTGANQPIPLFTYLLLLNIGLAWVAWRKRWSVLTILTLVLTAIYQWGWVIKFLGQSPLPLAMGIFLVFAIAGFISLLFSARGATDSSAKQRLQYTGLMAAVMPLIFAVYLAAVPQYREHATLLFGFVLIIDIGLLALTIGLGEELAHATGAVATLLVMAIWVAQPYASDAWMVAVGFTAAFVVLYALGPLVADRFSKPFSGVAAQAAYAAPTLLFAFAVLARSPLAGDAPVKLFAPLFALLVLIAWRAITAEEFLLYFVAAFFGLAAEGSWSVMHLTAERLVPAVVLYGAFGVFYLGVPLIARRLDRAIDPPWGGGAVLIASLLLLLFLTSSTRADAALWGLAILLAILDAGIFIEGAAGGLPPISIAGGALSWVVLAVWWQRAAAVVGLLPSLMFLAGLTLLMLIGHAWCYRHTRASASGAGAGFRQGTYLALIGHLFLFYIAADRSWSLPPWPLFGTLAVLMLAFSASSLAVHVSELHASSTIAASVIVFIWAQVAGVTWSPTMVGAGEAVAAYALLWILLTRSRGTGIAAIAALFVAELTLIDASAAMSTVPVALLSATHAVNIALILALAWIDERTWVAPAAVLPAALAAYMWRTQAHTSPADWSSLLMLASAIYAVFIAYPFVLGSRARESRDPFIASIAGSAFFFFAARAALRQGMLDGYIGAIPVFEAAVMALTLRQLLRLEPAGKRDLGRLALVAASALAFATVAIPLQLSHQWITIGWALEGAALAWTYRRIPHKGLLYWGVTLLGVVFVRLALNPSVFVYQPRGGRILNWYLYAYFICAAAMFLAAWWYSKTNDQLLEQLPSATALLSTGGVILLFILLNIEIADFYAEGPEITFQFGVSLAQDLTYTIGWLLFGMLLLMATISLHSRPGRIASISVIAVTAFKAFLYDMRSLGGLYRVVSLVGLAISLALVALALQRFVLRDFREQQQ
;
A
#
# COMPACT_ATOMS: atom_id res chain seq x y z
N MET A 1 -5.96 5.84 -37.67
CA MET A 1 -5.34 6.27 -36.40
C MET A 1 -6.37 6.63 -35.33
N GLU A 2 -7.54 7.17 -35.69
CA GLU A 2 -8.57 7.68 -34.74
C GLU A 2 -8.92 6.77 -33.55
N GLY A 3 -9.00 5.45 -33.72
CA GLY A 3 -9.27 4.53 -32.59
C GLY A 3 -8.19 4.55 -31.48
N LEU A 4 -6.93 4.84 -31.83
CA LEU A 4 -5.85 5.05 -30.85
C LEU A 4 -5.95 6.43 -30.19
N VAL A 5 -6.44 7.44 -30.91
CA VAL A 5 -6.70 8.78 -30.35
C VAL A 5 -7.83 8.70 -29.31
N PHE A 6 -8.90 7.94 -29.60
CA PHE A 6 -9.98 7.70 -28.64
C PHE A 6 -9.48 6.98 -27.37
N PHE A 7 -8.67 5.92 -27.49
CA PHE A 7 -8.06 5.25 -26.33
C PHE A 7 -7.07 6.16 -25.57
N GLY A 8 -6.28 6.99 -26.26
CA GLY A 8 -5.39 7.97 -25.65
C GLY A 8 -6.14 9.05 -24.87
N ILE A 9 -7.26 9.55 -25.41
CA ILE A 9 -8.16 10.49 -24.72
C ILE A 9 -8.81 9.80 -23.51
N LEU A 10 -9.26 8.55 -23.62
CA LEU A 10 -9.81 7.80 -22.49
C LEU A 10 -8.78 7.65 -21.35
N LEU A 11 -7.51 7.37 -21.68
CA LEU A 11 -6.38 7.33 -20.74
C LEU A 11 -6.11 8.70 -20.10
N LEU A 12 -6.17 9.80 -20.87
CA LEU A 12 -6.02 11.17 -20.36
C LEU A 12 -7.16 11.61 -19.43
N LEU A 13 -8.33 10.96 -19.48
CA LEU A 13 -9.48 11.26 -18.64
C LEU A 13 -9.50 10.47 -17.32
N ILE A 14 -8.74 9.38 -17.20
CA ILE A 14 -8.54 8.61 -15.95
C ILE A 14 -8.20 9.51 -14.74
N PRO A 15 -7.24 10.47 -14.78
CA PRO A 15 -6.95 11.34 -13.64
C PRO A 15 -8.11 12.27 -13.23
N PHE A 16 -9.13 12.47 -14.06
CA PHE A 16 -10.35 13.22 -13.71
C PHE A 16 -11.48 12.31 -13.23
N ILE A 17 -11.55 11.07 -13.74
CA ILE A 17 -12.54 10.06 -13.34
C ILE A 17 -12.21 9.47 -11.96
N LEU A 18 -10.92 9.26 -11.62
CA LEU A 18 -10.50 8.67 -10.35
C LEU A 18 -10.87 9.52 -9.11
N PRO A 19 -10.71 10.86 -9.07
CA PRO A 19 -11.20 11.69 -7.97
C PRO A 19 -12.72 11.60 -7.78
N ILE A 20 -13.49 11.59 -8.88
CA ILE A 20 -14.96 11.46 -8.82
C ILE A 20 -15.35 10.08 -8.26
N TRP A 21 -14.70 9.01 -8.74
CA TRP A 21 -14.92 7.65 -8.22
C TRP A 21 -14.50 7.50 -6.74
N SER A 22 -13.47 8.23 -6.31
CA SER A 22 -13.08 8.33 -4.89
C SER A 22 -14.17 9.02 -4.06
N LEU A 23 -14.71 10.16 -4.51
CA LEU A 23 -15.79 10.87 -3.81
C LEU A 23 -17.09 10.04 -3.72
N VAL A 24 -17.46 9.35 -4.81
CA VAL A 24 -18.63 8.44 -4.84
C VAL A 24 -18.42 7.25 -3.89
N SER A 25 -17.25 6.61 -3.91
CA SER A 25 -16.97 5.46 -3.03
C SER A 25 -16.84 5.85 -1.54
N GLN A 26 -16.36 7.06 -1.22
CA GLN A 26 -16.34 7.59 0.14
C GLN A 26 -17.74 7.79 0.74
N ALA A 27 -18.78 8.07 -0.06
CA ALA A 27 -20.15 8.11 0.44
C ALA A 27 -20.66 6.71 0.89
N GLY A 28 -20.28 5.66 0.15
CA GLY A 28 -20.48 4.27 0.56
C GLY A 28 -19.70 3.89 1.83
N LEU A 29 -18.61 4.60 2.14
CA LEU A 29 -17.86 4.45 3.38
C LEU A 29 -18.50 5.23 4.54
N LYS A 30 -18.84 6.52 4.38
CA LYS A 30 -19.53 7.35 5.39
C LYS A 30 -20.85 6.71 5.87
N SER A 31 -21.63 6.12 4.96
CA SER A 31 -22.89 5.43 5.33
C SER A 31 -22.69 4.12 6.09
N ARG A 32 -21.57 3.42 5.89
CA ARG A 32 -21.16 2.28 6.73
C ARG A 32 -20.62 2.73 8.09
N LEU A 33 -19.86 3.84 8.11
CA LEU A 33 -19.28 4.41 9.32
C LEU A 33 -20.37 4.89 10.29
N ARG A 34 -21.35 5.67 9.81
CA ARG A 34 -22.52 6.07 10.59
C ARG A 34 -23.26 4.88 11.19
N ARG A 35 -23.48 3.81 10.41
CA ARG A 35 -24.11 2.58 10.92
C ARG A 35 -23.29 1.88 12.01
N VAL A 36 -21.96 2.02 12.01
CA VAL A 36 -21.09 1.50 13.08
C VAL A 36 -21.13 2.42 14.30
N GLU A 37 -21.18 3.74 14.12
CA GLU A 37 -21.38 4.73 15.19
C GLU A 37 -22.75 4.54 15.87
N ASP A 38 -23.83 4.39 15.10
CA ASP A 38 -25.19 4.06 15.57
C ASP A 38 -25.19 2.79 16.45
N LEU A 39 -24.47 1.75 16.02
CA LEU A 39 -24.35 0.48 16.74
C LEU A 39 -23.49 0.58 18.00
N LEU A 40 -22.44 1.42 17.99
CA LEU A 40 -21.60 1.69 19.16
C LEU A 40 -22.37 2.50 20.21
N GLU A 41 -23.08 3.55 19.81
CA GLU A 41 -23.98 4.29 20.70
C GLU A 41 -25.07 3.38 21.27
N GLN A 42 -25.69 2.53 20.45
CA GLN A 42 -26.72 1.60 20.90
C GLN A 42 -26.17 0.56 21.88
N GLN A 43 -24.93 0.09 21.69
CA GLN A 43 -24.23 -0.73 22.69
C GLN A 43 -23.93 0.05 23.97
N GLN A 44 -23.36 1.26 23.91
CA GLN A 44 -23.05 2.07 25.09
C GLN A 44 -24.31 2.37 25.92
N ARG A 45 -25.41 2.78 25.28
CA ARG A 45 -26.72 3.00 25.95
C ARG A 45 -27.20 1.72 26.65
N SER A 46 -27.04 0.54 26.04
CA SER A 46 -27.40 -0.74 26.66
C SER A 46 -26.50 -1.13 27.85
N VAL A 47 -25.21 -0.78 27.81
CA VAL A 47 -24.26 -0.99 28.92
C VAL A 47 -24.58 -0.04 30.08
N ASP A 48 -24.87 1.23 29.80
CA ASP A 48 -25.27 2.20 30.81
C ASP A 48 -26.60 1.81 31.48
N GLU A 49 -27.58 1.32 30.72
CA GLU A 49 -28.85 0.84 31.25
C GLU A 49 -28.67 -0.43 32.11
N LEU A 50 -27.85 -1.39 31.67
CA LEU A 50 -27.45 -2.54 32.50
C LEU A 50 -26.75 -2.09 33.78
N SER A 51 -25.87 -1.08 33.71
CA SER A 51 -25.18 -0.53 34.89
C SER A 51 -26.13 0.21 35.84
N LYS A 52 -27.20 0.84 35.34
CA LYS A 52 -28.28 1.42 36.17
C LYS A 52 -29.09 0.32 36.84
N ARG A 53 -29.59 -0.65 36.08
CA ARG A 53 -30.36 -1.79 36.60
C ARG A 53 -29.58 -2.56 37.68
N LEU A 54 -28.27 -2.76 37.50
CA LEU A 54 -27.39 -3.36 38.53
C LEU A 54 -27.24 -2.50 39.80
N ARG A 55 -27.20 -1.17 39.68
CA ARG A 55 -27.19 -0.25 40.84
C ARG A 55 -28.54 -0.21 41.55
N GLU A 56 -29.65 -0.36 40.84
CA GLU A 56 -31.00 -0.40 41.40
C GLU A 56 -31.27 -1.72 42.12
N VAL A 57 -30.93 -2.87 41.52
CA VAL A 57 -30.98 -4.19 42.20
C VAL A 57 -30.08 -4.22 43.43
N ARG A 58 -28.90 -3.59 43.37
CA ARG A 58 -28.01 -3.45 44.55
C ARG A 58 -28.55 -2.49 45.62
N LYS A 59 -29.52 -1.64 45.32
CA LYS A 59 -30.25 -0.83 46.31
C LYS A 59 -31.42 -1.60 46.92
N THR A 60 -32.27 -2.24 46.11
CA THR A 60 -33.44 -2.97 46.63
C THR A 60 -33.05 -4.18 47.47
N ALA A 61 -31.97 -4.89 47.13
CA ALA A 61 -31.44 -6.03 47.90
C ALA A 61 -30.90 -5.68 49.31
N VAL A 62 -31.04 -4.42 49.77
CA VAL A 62 -30.56 -3.93 51.08
C VAL A 62 -31.71 -3.52 52.00
N THR A 63 -32.98 -3.53 51.54
CA THR A 63 -34.04 -2.69 52.17
C THR A 63 -35.31 -3.42 52.66
N GLU A 64 -35.43 -4.75 52.57
CA GLU A 64 -36.67 -5.46 52.98
C GLU A 64 -36.49 -6.48 54.12
N THR A 65 -37.21 -6.22 55.23
CA THR A 65 -37.51 -7.16 56.31
C THR A 65 -39.04 -7.12 56.56
N PRO A 66 -39.78 -8.24 56.58
CA PRO A 66 -41.24 -8.21 56.35
C PRO A 66 -42.15 -8.30 57.60
N GLN A 67 -43.28 -7.57 57.59
CA GLN A 67 -44.48 -7.84 58.41
C GLN A 67 -45.79 -7.38 57.69
N PRO A 68 -47.01 -7.85 58.08
CA PRO A 68 -48.05 -8.17 57.08
C PRO A 68 -49.51 -7.70 57.31
N ALA A 69 -50.34 -7.97 56.29
CA ALA A 69 -51.80 -8.25 56.30
C ALA A 69 -52.86 -7.12 56.34
N ALA A 70 -53.73 -7.07 55.31
CA ALA A 70 -55.21 -7.14 55.42
C ALA A 70 -55.92 -7.16 54.03
N GLN A 71 -57.15 -7.70 53.97
CA GLN A 71 -58.14 -7.77 52.86
C GLN A 71 -59.57 -7.89 53.50
N PRO A 72 -60.70 -8.07 52.78
CA PRO A 72 -61.28 -7.48 51.55
C PRO A 72 -62.72 -6.92 51.80
N VAL A 73 -63.57 -6.69 50.77
CA VAL A 73 -65.04 -6.99 50.69
C VAL A 73 -65.66 -6.51 49.34
N VAL A 74 -66.83 -7.04 48.91
CA VAL A 74 -67.49 -6.81 47.59
C VAL A 74 -68.95 -6.24 47.77
N PRO A 75 -70.15 -6.69 47.26
CA PRO A 75 -70.60 -7.78 46.35
C PRO A 75 -71.39 -7.42 45.02
N PRO A 76 -72.75 -7.48 44.82
CA PRO A 76 -73.30 -8.19 43.62
C PRO A 76 -74.56 -7.63 42.87
N VAL A 77 -74.91 -8.25 41.71
CA VAL A 77 -76.28 -8.38 41.11
C VAL A 77 -76.44 -9.79 40.45
N ALA A 78 -77.66 -10.25 40.10
CA ALA A 78 -78.07 -11.67 39.96
C ALA A 78 -78.57 -12.16 38.55
N PRO A 79 -78.83 -13.50 38.32
CA PRO A 79 -79.07 -14.19 37.02
C PRO A 79 -80.49 -14.86 36.92
N PRO A 80 -80.82 -16.01 36.24
CA PRO A 80 -80.20 -16.92 35.21
C PRO A 80 -81.19 -17.14 33.98
N PRO A 81 -81.61 -18.33 33.41
CA PRO A 81 -81.09 -19.73 33.31
C PRO A 81 -80.91 -20.44 31.90
N PRO A 82 -81.81 -21.27 31.24
CA PRO A 82 -81.42 -22.51 30.48
C PRO A 82 -82.11 -22.74 29.06
N PRO A 83 -82.23 -23.96 28.44
CA PRO A 83 -81.19 -24.84 27.83
C PRO A 83 -81.51 -25.44 26.40
N VAL A 84 -80.62 -26.35 25.91
CA VAL A 84 -80.72 -27.25 24.70
C VAL A 84 -80.30 -26.57 23.35
N GLU A 85 -79.48 -27.11 22.42
CA GLU A 85 -79.01 -28.50 22.13
C GLU A 85 -77.50 -28.62 21.71
N VAL A 86 -76.73 -29.47 22.41
CA VAL A 86 -75.74 -30.51 21.94
C VAL A 86 -74.93 -30.33 20.61
N PRO A 87 -73.60 -30.65 20.52
CA PRO A 87 -72.43 -30.57 21.44
C PRO A 87 -71.13 -30.09 20.68
N PRO A 88 -69.89 -30.55 20.96
CA PRO A 88 -69.07 -30.40 22.17
C PRO A 88 -67.75 -29.62 21.91
N ALA A 89 -67.49 -28.55 22.65
CA ALA A 89 -66.19 -27.87 22.66
C ALA A 89 -65.63 -27.78 24.10
N PRO A 90 -64.85 -28.77 24.58
CA PRO A 90 -64.42 -28.84 25.98
C PRO A 90 -63.25 -27.89 26.26
N VAL A 91 -63.54 -26.64 26.58
CA VAL A 91 -62.54 -25.64 27.00
C VAL A 91 -62.91 -25.01 28.34
N VAL A 92 -62.36 -25.58 29.43
CA VAL A 92 -62.05 -24.89 30.71
C VAL A 92 -63.35 -24.50 31.49
N VAL A 93 -63.45 -24.23 32.81
CA VAL A 93 -62.63 -23.71 33.94
C VAL A 93 -63.08 -24.43 35.24
N PRO A 94 -62.71 -24.06 36.50
CA PRO A 94 -61.46 -23.54 37.09
C PRO A 94 -60.93 -24.46 38.23
N PRO A 95 -59.65 -24.32 38.66
CA PRO A 95 -59.31 -23.66 39.95
C PRO A 95 -57.95 -22.93 39.91
N ARG A 96 -57.42 -22.22 40.94
CA ARG A 96 -57.94 -21.47 42.11
C ARG A 96 -56.81 -20.49 42.55
N VAL A 97 -57.16 -19.41 43.26
CA VAL A 97 -56.23 -18.35 43.71
C VAL A 97 -55.17 -18.81 44.73
N ALA A 98 -53.94 -18.32 44.56
CA ALA A 98 -52.90 -18.13 45.58
C ALA A 98 -52.11 -16.82 45.29
N ALA A 99 -51.26 -16.37 46.22
CA ALA A 99 -50.58 -15.06 46.12
C ALA A 99 -49.55 -14.97 44.97
N PRO A 100 -49.25 -13.77 44.42
CA PRO A 100 -48.47 -13.64 43.19
C PRO A 100 -46.96 -13.85 43.41
N PRO A 101 -46.31 -14.81 42.72
CA PRO A 101 -44.84 -14.87 42.64
C PRO A 101 -44.29 -13.71 41.78
N PRO A 102 -42.99 -13.39 41.87
CA PRO A 102 -42.37 -12.34 41.06
C PRO A 102 -42.56 -12.60 39.55
N PRO A 103 -42.68 -11.54 38.72
CA PRO A 103 -42.99 -11.68 37.30
C PRO A 103 -41.97 -12.59 36.61
N PRO A 104 -42.37 -13.79 36.12
CA PRO A 104 -41.46 -14.70 35.45
C PRO A 104 -40.88 -14.03 34.19
N PRO A 105 -39.64 -14.38 33.79
CA PRO A 105 -38.99 -13.72 32.66
C PRO A 105 -39.86 -13.87 31.40
N VAL A 106 -40.08 -12.77 30.69
CA VAL A 106 -40.71 -12.77 29.36
C VAL A 106 -40.04 -13.85 28.53
N PRO A 107 -40.77 -14.90 28.09
CA PRO A 107 -40.19 -15.91 27.22
C PRO A 107 -39.65 -15.19 25.98
N PRO A 108 -38.35 -15.32 25.63
CA PRO A 108 -37.84 -14.67 24.43
C PRO A 108 -38.71 -15.14 23.26
N PRO A 109 -39.21 -14.24 22.40
CA PRO A 109 -40.09 -14.60 21.29
C PRO A 109 -39.43 -15.73 20.53
N PRO A 110 -40.11 -16.88 20.37
CA PRO A 110 -39.50 -18.20 20.39
C PRO A 110 -38.28 -18.21 19.49
N ARG A 111 -37.08 -18.26 20.10
CA ARG A 111 -35.82 -18.22 19.37
C ARG A 111 -35.88 -19.32 18.32
N ARG A 112 -36.10 -18.96 17.04
CA ARG A 112 -35.98 -19.88 15.89
C ARG A 112 -34.62 -20.56 16.04
N PRO A 113 -34.56 -21.83 16.47
CA PRO A 113 -33.58 -22.33 17.45
C PRO A 113 -32.18 -21.84 17.13
N ALA A 114 -31.77 -20.77 17.83
CA ALA A 114 -30.98 -19.64 17.31
C ALA A 114 -30.05 -20.04 16.16
N ALA A 115 -30.60 -20.01 14.93
CA ALA A 115 -30.23 -20.86 13.78
C ALA A 115 -28.79 -21.38 13.90
N PRO A 116 -28.61 -22.65 14.34
CA PRO A 116 -27.51 -23.09 15.21
C PRO A 116 -26.18 -22.54 14.68
N PRO A 117 -25.51 -21.68 15.47
CA PRO A 117 -24.73 -20.54 14.99
C PRO A 117 -23.85 -20.97 13.82
N PRO A 118 -24.14 -20.45 12.61
CA PRO A 118 -24.05 -21.21 11.36
C PRO A 118 -22.74 -21.98 11.31
N PRO A 119 -22.80 -23.34 11.33
CA PRO A 119 -21.79 -24.18 11.95
C PRO A 119 -20.40 -23.77 11.49
N PRO A 120 -19.50 -23.43 12.44
CA PRO A 120 -18.38 -22.51 12.23
C PRO A 120 -17.67 -22.88 10.93
N PRO A 121 -17.64 -21.96 9.96
CA PRO A 121 -17.70 -22.28 8.53
C PRO A 121 -16.68 -23.37 8.20
N PRO A 122 -17.15 -24.56 7.76
CA PRO A 122 -16.44 -25.82 7.94
C PRO A 122 -15.00 -25.68 7.46
N PRO A 123 -14.02 -25.96 8.34
CA PRO A 123 -12.67 -25.39 8.29
C PRO A 123 -12.12 -25.48 6.88
N ALA A 124 -11.97 -24.29 6.26
CA ALA A 124 -12.03 -24.10 4.81
C ALA A 124 -11.35 -25.24 4.05
N GLN A 125 -12.18 -26.13 3.48
CA GLN A 125 -11.79 -27.51 3.16
C GLN A 125 -10.42 -27.54 2.48
N PRO A 126 -9.41 -28.24 3.05
CA PRO A 126 -8.04 -28.18 2.57
C PRO A 126 -8.03 -28.53 1.08
N PHE A 127 -7.50 -27.59 0.28
CA PHE A 127 -7.74 -27.54 -1.16
C PHE A 127 -7.52 -28.92 -1.80
N ASP A 128 -8.61 -29.47 -2.34
CA ASP A 128 -8.73 -30.86 -2.76
C ASP A 128 -7.89 -31.12 -4.02
N TRP A 129 -6.58 -31.29 -3.81
CA TRP A 129 -5.59 -31.52 -4.84
C TRP A 129 -5.89 -32.80 -5.63
N GLU A 130 -6.40 -33.85 -4.99
CA GLU A 130 -6.75 -35.11 -5.65
C GLU A 130 -7.91 -34.92 -6.64
N ARG A 131 -8.96 -34.19 -6.27
CA ARG A 131 -10.10 -33.93 -7.17
C ARG A 131 -9.81 -32.85 -8.20
N LEU A 132 -8.98 -31.86 -7.89
CA LEU A 132 -8.59 -30.84 -8.87
C LEU A 132 -7.66 -31.43 -9.92
N ILE A 133 -6.54 -32.03 -9.51
CA ILE A 133 -5.56 -32.66 -10.42
C ILE A 133 -6.19 -33.90 -11.08
N GLY A 134 -6.64 -34.86 -10.27
CA GLY A 134 -7.02 -36.20 -10.71
C GLY A 134 -8.33 -36.28 -11.50
N VAL A 135 -9.25 -35.32 -11.33
CA VAL A 135 -10.58 -35.40 -11.98
C VAL A 135 -10.86 -34.22 -12.90
N LYS A 136 -10.78 -32.96 -12.42
CA LYS A 136 -11.08 -31.81 -13.28
C LYS A 136 -9.98 -31.56 -14.31
N MET A 137 -8.73 -31.48 -13.88
CA MET A 137 -7.59 -31.24 -14.77
C MET A 137 -7.40 -32.42 -15.73
N PHE A 138 -7.34 -33.67 -15.25
CA PHE A 138 -7.19 -34.81 -16.17
C PHE A 138 -8.35 -34.97 -17.17
N SER A 139 -9.60 -34.69 -16.81
CA SER A 139 -10.71 -34.72 -17.79
C SER A 139 -10.61 -33.59 -18.83
N ALA A 140 -10.23 -32.38 -18.41
CA ALA A 140 -10.06 -31.24 -19.31
C ALA A 140 -8.83 -31.43 -20.22
N ILE A 141 -7.70 -31.89 -19.66
CA ILE A 141 -6.48 -32.23 -20.40
C ILE A 141 -6.76 -33.37 -21.38
N ALA A 142 -7.53 -34.41 -21.01
CA ALA A 142 -7.90 -35.47 -21.95
C ALA A 142 -8.78 -34.94 -23.10
N GLY A 143 -9.77 -34.08 -22.82
CA GLY A 143 -10.59 -33.45 -23.87
C GLY A 143 -9.78 -32.54 -24.81
N ILE A 144 -8.86 -31.75 -24.27
CA ILE A 144 -7.96 -30.88 -25.04
C ILE A 144 -6.94 -31.72 -25.82
N ALA A 145 -6.35 -32.75 -25.21
CA ALA A 145 -5.41 -33.66 -25.88
C ALA A 145 -6.09 -34.46 -27.00
N LEU A 146 -7.37 -34.83 -26.84
CA LEU A 146 -8.16 -35.47 -27.90
C LEU A 146 -8.45 -34.50 -29.06
N ALA A 147 -8.82 -33.25 -28.76
CA ALA A 147 -9.02 -32.21 -29.78
C ALA A 147 -7.71 -31.88 -30.52
N LEU A 148 -6.59 -31.75 -29.79
CA LEU A 148 -5.26 -31.54 -30.37
C LEU A 148 -4.78 -32.76 -31.16
N ALA A 149 -5.01 -33.99 -30.69
CA ALA A 149 -4.70 -35.20 -31.44
C ALA A 149 -5.49 -35.27 -32.76
N ALA A 150 -6.78 -34.90 -32.74
CA ALA A 150 -7.58 -34.79 -33.96
C ALA A 150 -7.06 -33.70 -34.91
N VAL A 151 -6.65 -32.54 -34.40
CA VAL A 151 -6.05 -31.46 -35.21
C VAL A 151 -4.68 -31.84 -35.77
N PHE A 152 -3.80 -32.46 -34.98
CA PHE A 152 -2.50 -32.94 -35.45
C PHE A 152 -2.64 -34.11 -36.42
N PHE A 153 -3.62 -35.01 -36.25
CA PHE A 153 -3.94 -36.06 -37.20
C PHE A 153 -4.49 -35.48 -38.51
N LEU A 154 -5.44 -34.53 -38.45
CA LEU A 154 -5.98 -33.88 -39.63
C LEU A 154 -4.87 -33.11 -40.38
N ARG A 155 -4.01 -32.38 -39.66
CA ARG A 155 -2.84 -31.72 -40.25
C ARG A 155 -1.86 -32.73 -40.87
N TYR A 156 -1.51 -33.81 -40.18
CA TYR A 156 -0.62 -34.85 -40.72
C TYR A 156 -1.22 -35.49 -42.00
N SER A 157 -2.53 -35.72 -42.05
CA SER A 157 -3.22 -36.20 -43.26
C SER A 157 -3.28 -35.16 -44.40
N ILE A 158 -3.10 -33.86 -44.11
CA ILE A 158 -2.90 -32.81 -45.11
C ILE A 158 -1.44 -32.79 -45.57
N ASP A 159 -0.48 -32.81 -44.63
CA ASP A 159 0.96 -32.85 -44.87
C ASP A 159 1.40 -34.15 -45.60
N GLN A 160 0.54 -35.18 -45.64
CA GLN A 160 0.72 -36.43 -46.39
C GLN A 160 -0.30 -36.62 -47.54
N GLY A 161 -1.21 -35.66 -47.78
CA GLY A 161 -2.08 -35.60 -48.97
C GLY A 161 -3.30 -36.54 -49.02
N TRP A 162 -3.77 -37.11 -47.90
CA TRP A 162 -4.65 -38.29 -47.89
C TRP A 162 -6.15 -38.08 -48.21
N LEU A 163 -6.72 -36.86 -48.11
CA LEU A 163 -8.19 -36.64 -48.15
C LEU A 163 -8.64 -35.42 -48.97
N ARG A 164 -9.75 -35.53 -49.71
CA ARG A 164 -10.36 -34.44 -50.52
C ARG A 164 -11.25 -33.47 -49.70
N PRO A 165 -11.46 -32.20 -50.10
CA PRO A 165 -12.18 -31.20 -49.31
C PRO A 165 -13.63 -31.55 -48.96
N GLU A 166 -14.38 -32.13 -49.90
CA GLU A 166 -15.79 -32.48 -49.75
C GLU A 166 -15.97 -33.56 -48.69
N ILE A 167 -15.04 -34.53 -48.69
CA ILE A 167 -14.96 -35.61 -47.69
C ILE A 167 -14.62 -35.05 -46.31
N ARG A 168 -13.77 -34.01 -46.21
CA ARG A 168 -13.48 -33.32 -44.93
C ARG A 168 -14.72 -32.62 -44.37
N VAL A 169 -15.51 -31.95 -45.22
CA VAL A 169 -16.81 -31.35 -44.83
C VAL A 169 -17.79 -32.42 -44.35
N ALA A 170 -17.93 -33.53 -45.10
CA ALA A 170 -18.80 -34.63 -44.74
C ALA A 170 -18.41 -35.26 -43.39
N ILE A 171 -17.12 -35.54 -43.17
CA ILE A 171 -16.60 -36.07 -41.89
C ILE A 171 -16.89 -35.10 -40.74
N GLY A 172 -16.62 -33.79 -40.92
CA GLY A 172 -16.91 -32.76 -39.91
C GLY A 172 -18.39 -32.69 -39.54
N LEU A 173 -19.27 -32.67 -40.55
CA LEU A 173 -20.72 -32.64 -40.36
C LEU A 173 -21.24 -33.90 -39.66
N ILE A 174 -20.80 -35.08 -40.10
CA ILE A 174 -21.18 -36.37 -39.50
C ILE A 174 -20.68 -36.46 -38.06
N THR A 175 -19.43 -36.06 -37.78
CA THR A 175 -18.87 -36.08 -36.41
C THR A 175 -19.61 -35.11 -35.49
N GLY A 176 -19.91 -33.89 -35.95
CA GLY A 176 -20.68 -32.91 -35.18
C GLY A 176 -22.09 -33.40 -34.85
N ILE A 177 -22.83 -33.93 -35.84
CA ILE A 177 -24.17 -34.47 -35.62
C ILE A 177 -24.13 -35.72 -34.73
N ALA A 178 -23.19 -36.65 -34.96
CA ALA A 178 -23.05 -37.86 -34.18
C ALA A 178 -22.75 -37.57 -32.70
N LEU A 179 -21.88 -36.59 -32.41
CA LEU A 179 -21.59 -36.17 -31.03
C LEU A 179 -22.83 -35.62 -30.32
N LEU A 180 -23.63 -34.76 -30.97
CA LEU A 180 -24.90 -34.27 -30.40
C LEU A 180 -25.90 -35.41 -30.13
N VAL A 181 -26.05 -36.35 -31.08
CA VAL A 181 -26.95 -37.50 -30.93
C VAL A 181 -26.49 -38.44 -29.81
N VAL A 182 -25.19 -38.72 -29.71
CA VAL A 182 -24.60 -39.53 -28.63
C VAL A 182 -24.80 -38.86 -27.27
N CYS A 183 -24.65 -37.53 -27.18
CA CYS A 183 -24.86 -36.78 -25.94
C CYS A 183 -26.34 -36.70 -25.52
N GLU A 184 -27.31 -36.95 -26.40
CA GLU A 184 -28.72 -37.10 -26.03
C GLU A 184 -29.07 -38.50 -25.46
N LEU A 185 -28.22 -39.52 -25.64
CA LEU A 185 -28.50 -40.89 -25.19
C LEU A 185 -28.59 -41.01 -23.65
N LYS A 186 -29.47 -41.89 -23.17
CA LYS A 186 -29.71 -42.14 -21.73
C LYS A 186 -28.43 -42.49 -20.93
N ALA A 187 -27.42 -43.09 -21.58
CA ALA A 187 -26.15 -43.41 -20.94
C ALA A 187 -25.27 -42.17 -20.69
N ALA A 188 -25.14 -41.27 -21.68
CA ALA A 188 -24.34 -40.05 -21.57
C ALA A 188 -24.86 -39.09 -20.49
N ARG A 189 -26.20 -39.03 -20.32
CA ARG A 189 -26.87 -38.21 -19.29
C ARG A 189 -26.49 -38.56 -17.85
N ARG A 190 -25.85 -39.71 -17.59
CA ARG A 190 -25.29 -40.04 -16.25
C ARG A 190 -24.01 -39.25 -15.91
N TYR A 191 -23.35 -38.65 -16.90
CA TYR A 191 -22.08 -37.93 -16.74
C TYR A 191 -22.18 -36.50 -17.31
N PRO A 192 -23.00 -35.61 -16.70
CA PRO A 192 -23.40 -34.34 -17.31
C PRO A 192 -22.24 -33.37 -17.59
N THR A 193 -21.17 -33.37 -16.78
CA THR A 193 -19.97 -32.57 -17.03
C THR A 193 -19.22 -33.00 -18.30
N THR A 194 -19.21 -34.30 -18.61
CA THR A 194 -18.55 -34.84 -19.80
C THR A 194 -19.43 -34.64 -21.03
N ALA A 195 -20.74 -34.92 -20.92
CA ALA A 195 -21.70 -34.71 -22.00
C ALA A 195 -21.77 -33.25 -22.44
N ASN A 196 -21.88 -32.29 -21.51
CA ASN A 196 -21.94 -30.86 -21.83
C ASN A 196 -20.65 -30.34 -22.50
N ALA A 197 -19.50 -30.94 -22.22
CA ALA A 197 -18.24 -30.62 -22.90
C ALA A 197 -18.22 -31.16 -24.34
N MET A 198 -18.76 -32.37 -24.56
CA MET A 198 -18.85 -32.99 -25.88
C MET A 198 -19.89 -32.31 -26.78
N ASP A 199 -21.04 -31.87 -26.23
CA ASP A 199 -22.02 -31.03 -26.94
C ASP A 199 -21.39 -29.70 -27.44
N ALA A 200 -20.57 -29.06 -26.60
CA ALA A 200 -19.91 -27.81 -26.98
C ALA A 200 -18.86 -28.02 -28.08
N SER A 201 -18.07 -29.09 -28.00
CA SER A 201 -17.18 -29.51 -29.08
C SER A 201 -17.95 -29.78 -30.38
N ALA A 202 -19.12 -30.41 -30.29
CA ALA A 202 -19.96 -30.70 -31.45
C ALA A 202 -20.51 -29.43 -32.13
N ILE A 203 -21.01 -28.46 -31.36
CA ILE A 203 -21.46 -27.16 -31.89
C ILE A 203 -20.29 -26.39 -32.52
N ALA A 204 -19.11 -26.42 -31.90
CA ALA A 204 -17.90 -25.79 -32.45
C ALA A 204 -17.45 -26.45 -33.78
N ILE A 205 -17.52 -27.78 -33.88
CA ILE A 205 -17.27 -28.52 -35.12
C ILE A 205 -18.26 -28.12 -36.22
N LEU A 206 -19.55 -27.99 -35.91
CA LEU A 206 -20.57 -27.61 -36.89
C LEU A 206 -20.40 -26.17 -37.39
N PHE A 207 -20.16 -25.20 -36.50
CA PHE A 207 -19.83 -23.83 -36.89
C PHE A 207 -18.59 -23.78 -37.79
N SER A 208 -17.52 -24.47 -37.40
CA SER A 208 -16.28 -24.54 -38.17
C SER A 208 -16.48 -25.18 -39.54
N THR A 209 -17.32 -26.22 -39.63
CA THR A 209 -17.59 -26.96 -40.87
C THR A 209 -18.36 -26.09 -41.88
N PHE A 210 -19.45 -25.44 -41.48
CA PHE A 210 -20.21 -24.57 -42.38
C PHE A 210 -19.44 -23.30 -42.77
N PHE A 211 -18.66 -22.72 -41.85
CA PHE A 211 -17.78 -21.60 -42.17
C PHE A 211 -16.69 -21.99 -43.17
N ALA A 212 -15.99 -23.11 -42.97
CA ALA A 212 -14.96 -23.58 -43.88
C ALA A 212 -15.51 -23.96 -45.27
N ALA A 213 -16.69 -24.56 -45.33
CA ALA A 213 -17.38 -24.87 -46.59
C ALA A 213 -17.60 -23.62 -47.47
N HIS A 214 -17.89 -22.46 -46.87
CA HIS A 214 -17.96 -21.19 -47.58
C HIS A 214 -16.56 -20.57 -47.77
N ALA A 215 -15.86 -20.25 -46.69
CA ALA A 215 -14.70 -19.36 -46.69
C ALA A 215 -13.36 -19.99 -47.14
N LEU A 216 -13.21 -21.33 -47.04
CA LEU A 216 -11.98 -22.03 -47.43
C LEU A 216 -12.13 -22.85 -48.72
N TRP A 217 -13.35 -23.33 -49.00
CA TRP A 217 -13.62 -24.24 -50.12
C TRP A 217 -14.69 -23.74 -51.11
N ASN A 218 -15.35 -22.61 -50.82
CA ASN A 218 -16.30 -21.91 -51.71
C ASN A 218 -17.43 -22.81 -52.26
N LEU A 219 -17.86 -23.81 -51.48
CA LEU A 219 -18.82 -24.85 -51.86
C LEU A 219 -20.29 -24.39 -51.76
N ILE A 220 -20.58 -23.32 -51.02
CA ILE A 220 -21.94 -22.83 -50.74
C ILE A 220 -22.01 -21.29 -50.78
N PRO A 221 -23.11 -20.67 -51.27
CA PRO A 221 -23.26 -19.21 -51.30
C PRO A 221 -23.38 -18.57 -49.92
N SER A 222 -22.98 -17.30 -49.79
CA SER A 222 -23.01 -16.55 -48.53
C SER A 222 -24.40 -16.44 -47.91
N GLY A 223 -25.44 -16.17 -48.70
CA GLY A 223 -26.83 -16.09 -48.20
C GLY A 223 -27.37 -17.42 -47.64
N VAL A 224 -27.02 -18.55 -48.26
CA VAL A 224 -27.35 -19.89 -47.74
C VAL A 224 -26.57 -20.16 -46.45
N THR A 225 -25.29 -19.79 -46.42
CA THR A 225 -24.43 -19.91 -45.23
C THR A 225 -24.98 -19.07 -44.06
N PHE A 226 -25.49 -17.85 -44.33
CA PHE A 226 -26.13 -16.99 -43.32
C PHE A 226 -27.36 -17.68 -42.71
N GLY A 227 -28.22 -18.26 -43.54
CA GLY A 227 -29.38 -19.03 -43.09
C GLY A 227 -28.99 -20.26 -42.25
N LEU A 228 -27.95 -21.00 -42.65
CA LEU A 228 -27.46 -22.16 -41.91
C LEU A 228 -26.83 -21.78 -40.56
N LEU A 229 -26.02 -20.73 -40.49
CA LEU A 229 -25.43 -20.26 -39.23
C LEU A 229 -26.48 -19.66 -38.27
N ALA A 230 -27.50 -18.99 -38.82
CA ALA A 230 -28.68 -18.56 -38.05
C ALA A 230 -29.50 -19.76 -37.52
N LEU A 231 -29.63 -20.84 -38.31
CA LEU A 231 -30.29 -22.07 -37.88
C LEU A 231 -29.51 -22.79 -36.77
N VAL A 232 -28.19 -22.93 -36.88
CA VAL A 232 -27.33 -23.51 -35.83
C VAL A 232 -27.40 -22.65 -34.55
N THR A 233 -27.45 -21.32 -34.69
CA THR A 233 -27.67 -20.38 -33.58
C THR A 233 -29.02 -20.64 -32.90
N ALA A 234 -30.12 -20.77 -33.65
CA ALA A 234 -31.44 -21.05 -33.11
C ALA A 234 -31.50 -22.42 -32.41
N VAL A 235 -30.86 -23.45 -32.98
CA VAL A 235 -30.73 -24.78 -32.36
C VAL A 235 -29.95 -24.71 -31.05
N ALA A 236 -28.84 -23.97 -30.98
CA ALA A 236 -28.08 -23.76 -29.75
C ALA A 236 -28.92 -23.03 -28.67
N VAL A 237 -29.67 -21.99 -29.03
CA VAL A 237 -30.59 -21.31 -28.09
C VAL A 237 -31.66 -22.28 -27.57
N LEU A 238 -32.31 -23.05 -28.44
CA LEU A 238 -33.33 -24.04 -28.05
C LEU A 238 -32.76 -25.16 -27.15
N LEU A 239 -31.58 -25.70 -27.49
CA LEU A 239 -30.90 -26.69 -26.67
C LEU A 239 -30.48 -26.12 -25.30
N SER A 240 -30.04 -24.86 -25.24
CA SER A 240 -29.68 -24.21 -23.98
C SER A 240 -30.88 -24.07 -23.03
N ILE A 241 -32.04 -23.67 -23.55
CA ILE A 241 -33.31 -23.56 -22.80
C ILE A 241 -33.77 -24.92 -22.28
N ARG A 242 -33.53 -25.99 -23.05
CA ARG A 242 -33.92 -27.39 -22.74
C ARG A 242 -32.97 -28.11 -21.78
N ARG A 243 -31.66 -27.86 -21.87
CA ARG A 243 -30.62 -28.46 -20.99
C ARG A 243 -30.25 -27.59 -19.79
N ASP A 244 -30.89 -26.42 -19.64
CA ASP A 244 -30.59 -25.39 -18.65
C ASP A 244 -29.11 -24.97 -18.60
N SER A 245 -28.45 -25.04 -19.76
CA SER A 245 -27.00 -24.90 -19.88
C SER A 245 -26.61 -23.54 -20.46
N VAL A 246 -26.19 -22.64 -19.58
CA VAL A 246 -25.67 -21.30 -19.93
C VAL A 246 -24.48 -21.37 -20.89
N PHE A 247 -23.66 -22.43 -20.81
CA PHE A 247 -22.52 -22.64 -21.71
C PHE A 247 -22.95 -22.80 -23.17
N ILE A 248 -24.07 -23.51 -23.42
CA ILE A 248 -24.66 -23.65 -24.76
C ILE A 248 -25.31 -22.33 -25.20
N ALA A 249 -25.97 -21.60 -24.29
CA ALA A 249 -26.59 -20.30 -24.59
C ALA A 249 -25.56 -19.26 -25.06
N VAL A 250 -24.42 -19.19 -24.38
CA VAL A 250 -23.31 -18.29 -24.73
C VAL A 250 -22.70 -18.67 -26.08
N LEU A 251 -22.50 -19.97 -26.35
CA LEU A 251 -21.94 -20.43 -27.63
C LEU A 251 -22.87 -20.12 -28.82
N GLY A 252 -24.19 -20.28 -28.64
CA GLY A 252 -25.19 -19.85 -29.62
C GLY A 252 -25.20 -18.34 -29.85
N LEU A 253 -25.18 -17.55 -28.76
CA LEU A 253 -25.15 -16.08 -28.83
C LEU A 253 -23.92 -15.55 -29.59
N LEU A 254 -22.74 -16.13 -29.33
CA LEU A 254 -21.50 -15.81 -30.05
C LEU A 254 -21.63 -16.12 -31.55
N GLY A 255 -22.22 -17.26 -31.90
CA GLY A 255 -22.50 -17.62 -33.30
C GLY A 255 -23.43 -16.64 -34.01
N GLY A 256 -24.51 -16.22 -33.35
CA GLY A 256 -25.47 -15.25 -33.89
C GLY A 256 -24.82 -13.90 -34.21
N PHE A 257 -24.09 -13.32 -33.25
CA PHE A 257 -23.39 -12.05 -33.47
C PHE A 257 -22.14 -12.17 -34.36
N ALA A 258 -21.54 -13.35 -34.51
CA ALA A 258 -20.46 -13.57 -35.48
C ALA A 258 -20.95 -13.65 -36.93
N THR A 259 -22.19 -14.10 -37.17
CA THR A 259 -22.68 -14.41 -38.52
C THR A 259 -22.60 -13.22 -39.52
N PRO A 260 -22.98 -11.97 -39.17
CA PRO A 260 -22.82 -10.82 -40.08
C PRO A 260 -21.37 -10.36 -40.30
N ILE A 261 -20.43 -10.72 -39.41
CA ILE A 261 -19.00 -10.44 -39.59
C ILE A 261 -18.37 -11.50 -40.50
N LEU A 262 -18.62 -12.79 -40.25
CA LEU A 262 -18.08 -13.92 -41.00
C LEU A 262 -18.52 -13.94 -42.48
N LEU A 263 -19.62 -13.25 -42.81
CA LEU A 263 -20.22 -13.19 -44.14
C LEU A 263 -20.33 -11.75 -44.67
N SER A 264 -19.51 -10.83 -44.14
CA SER A 264 -19.59 -9.41 -44.49
C SER A 264 -19.12 -9.13 -45.91
N THR A 265 -19.98 -8.49 -46.71
CA THR A 265 -19.63 -7.94 -48.04
C THR A 265 -18.88 -6.60 -47.96
N GLY A 266 -18.72 -6.05 -46.74
CA GLY A 266 -17.95 -4.82 -46.50
C GLY A 266 -18.63 -3.49 -46.86
N ALA A 267 -19.84 -3.49 -47.43
CA ALA A 267 -20.57 -2.29 -47.86
C ALA A 267 -21.25 -1.51 -46.70
N ASN A 268 -21.50 -0.21 -46.89
CA ASN A 268 -22.20 0.64 -45.92
C ASN A 268 -23.73 0.54 -46.07
N GLN A 269 -24.37 -0.35 -45.31
CA GLN A 269 -25.84 -0.47 -45.26
C GLN A 269 -26.33 -0.41 -43.79
N PRO A 270 -26.40 0.78 -43.17
CA PRO A 270 -26.70 0.91 -41.74
C PRO A 270 -28.13 0.44 -41.41
N ILE A 271 -29.11 0.75 -42.25
CA ILE A 271 -30.52 0.45 -41.95
C ILE A 271 -30.76 -1.07 -41.86
N PRO A 272 -30.45 -1.92 -42.87
CA PRO A 272 -30.60 -3.37 -42.72
C PRO A 272 -29.81 -3.98 -41.55
N LEU A 273 -28.57 -3.51 -41.33
CA LEU A 273 -27.71 -4.00 -40.26
C LEU A 273 -28.32 -3.73 -38.88
N PHE A 274 -28.69 -2.48 -38.59
CA PHE A 274 -29.26 -2.13 -37.30
C PHE A 274 -30.70 -2.63 -37.13
N THR A 275 -31.48 -2.81 -38.20
CA THR A 275 -32.76 -3.53 -38.13
C THR A 275 -32.57 -5.00 -37.74
N TYR A 276 -31.61 -5.73 -38.33
CA TYR A 276 -31.29 -7.11 -37.94
C TYR A 276 -30.86 -7.20 -36.47
N LEU A 277 -29.95 -6.30 -36.02
CA LEU A 277 -29.49 -6.27 -34.64
C LEU A 277 -30.61 -5.89 -33.66
N LEU A 278 -31.53 -4.99 -34.02
CA LEU A 278 -32.68 -4.64 -33.20
C LEU A 278 -33.63 -5.85 -33.04
N LEU A 279 -33.89 -6.60 -34.10
CA LEU A 279 -34.69 -7.84 -34.05
C LEU A 279 -34.01 -8.93 -33.20
N LEU A 280 -32.70 -9.12 -33.35
CA LEU A 280 -31.90 -10.04 -32.54
C LEU A 280 -31.95 -9.66 -31.05
N ASN A 281 -31.83 -8.36 -30.74
CA ASN A 281 -31.93 -7.84 -29.38
C ASN A 281 -33.32 -8.05 -28.77
N ILE A 282 -34.39 -7.86 -29.53
CA ILE A 282 -35.78 -8.14 -29.09
C ILE A 282 -35.94 -9.63 -28.77
N GLY A 283 -35.46 -10.52 -29.64
CA GLY A 283 -35.52 -11.98 -29.42
C GLY A 283 -34.73 -12.44 -28.19
N LEU A 284 -33.54 -11.87 -27.98
CA LEU A 284 -32.70 -12.19 -26.82
C LEU A 284 -33.23 -11.59 -25.51
N ALA A 285 -33.81 -10.38 -25.56
CA ALA A 285 -34.52 -9.79 -24.42
C ALA A 285 -35.72 -10.65 -23.99
N TRP A 286 -36.46 -11.24 -24.95
CA TRP A 286 -37.54 -12.19 -24.67
C TRP A 286 -37.06 -13.48 -23.99
N VAL A 287 -35.93 -14.05 -24.43
CA VAL A 287 -35.31 -15.21 -23.75
C VAL A 287 -34.86 -14.84 -22.34
N ALA A 288 -34.20 -13.68 -22.16
CA ALA A 288 -33.78 -13.18 -20.86
C ALA A 288 -34.96 -12.93 -19.91
N TRP A 289 -36.08 -12.39 -20.42
CA TRP A 289 -37.33 -12.22 -19.67
C TRP A 289 -37.92 -13.56 -19.21
N ARG A 290 -37.92 -14.58 -20.08
CA ARG A 290 -38.48 -15.92 -19.78
C ARG A 290 -37.62 -16.75 -18.82
N LYS A 291 -36.29 -16.67 -18.87
CA LYS A 291 -35.36 -17.48 -18.05
C LYS A 291 -34.63 -16.71 -16.93
N ARG A 292 -34.76 -15.37 -16.86
CA ARG A 292 -34.06 -14.48 -15.90
C ARG A 292 -32.52 -14.51 -15.98
N TRP A 293 -31.95 -14.99 -17.10
CA TRP A 293 -30.51 -15.07 -17.33
C TRP A 293 -29.90 -13.71 -17.73
N SER A 294 -29.68 -12.82 -16.76
CA SER A 294 -29.17 -11.45 -16.98
C SER A 294 -27.82 -11.36 -17.71
N VAL A 295 -27.02 -12.44 -17.69
CA VAL A 295 -25.78 -12.56 -18.47
C VAL A 295 -26.04 -12.39 -19.97
N LEU A 296 -27.17 -12.90 -20.49
CA LEU A 296 -27.53 -12.75 -21.90
C LEU A 296 -27.82 -11.28 -22.25
N THR A 297 -28.58 -10.56 -21.43
CA THR A 297 -28.90 -9.14 -21.69
C THR A 297 -27.64 -8.27 -21.73
N ILE A 298 -26.72 -8.48 -20.78
CA ILE A 298 -25.43 -7.76 -20.73
C ILE A 298 -24.61 -8.07 -21.98
N LEU A 299 -24.44 -9.35 -22.34
CA LEU A 299 -23.62 -9.75 -23.48
C LEU A 299 -24.25 -9.32 -24.83
N THR A 300 -25.58 -9.25 -24.91
CA THR A 300 -26.34 -8.71 -26.05
C THR A 300 -26.10 -7.21 -26.24
N LEU A 301 -26.12 -6.42 -25.14
CA LEU A 301 -25.80 -4.99 -25.19
C LEU A 301 -24.33 -4.75 -25.60
N VAL A 302 -23.38 -5.50 -25.04
CA VAL A 302 -21.95 -5.42 -25.39
C VAL A 302 -21.71 -5.73 -26.87
N LEU A 303 -22.31 -6.81 -27.39
CA LEU A 303 -22.17 -7.18 -28.80
C LEU A 303 -22.85 -6.17 -29.74
N THR A 304 -23.98 -5.58 -29.34
CA THR A 304 -24.61 -4.47 -30.08
C THR A 304 -23.73 -3.23 -30.13
N ALA A 305 -23.10 -2.86 -29.01
CA ALA A 305 -22.19 -1.73 -28.93
C ALA A 305 -20.97 -1.93 -29.86
N ILE A 306 -20.43 -3.15 -29.94
CA ILE A 306 -19.34 -3.50 -30.88
C ILE A 306 -19.75 -3.23 -32.34
N TYR A 307 -20.99 -3.54 -32.74
CA TYR A 307 -21.50 -3.21 -34.08
C TYR A 307 -21.74 -1.70 -34.28
N GLN A 308 -22.26 -0.98 -33.28
CA GLN A 308 -22.42 0.48 -33.35
C GLN A 308 -21.07 1.18 -33.53
N TRP A 309 -20.06 0.83 -32.72
CA TRP A 309 -18.71 1.38 -32.83
C TRP A 309 -17.97 0.94 -34.10
N GLY A 310 -18.12 -0.32 -34.52
CA GLY A 310 -17.57 -0.82 -35.78
C GLY A 310 -18.12 -0.08 -37.01
N TRP A 311 -19.41 0.29 -36.98
CA TRP A 311 -20.01 1.14 -38.01
C TRP A 311 -19.50 2.59 -37.92
N VAL A 312 -19.48 3.20 -36.73
CA VAL A 312 -18.96 4.58 -36.52
C VAL A 312 -17.54 4.73 -37.06
N ILE A 313 -16.64 3.83 -36.68
CA ILE A 313 -15.21 3.86 -37.05
C ILE A 313 -15.00 3.68 -38.56
N LYS A 314 -15.89 2.96 -39.26
CA LYS A 314 -15.73 2.66 -40.69
C LYS A 314 -16.49 3.62 -41.62
N PHE A 315 -17.61 4.18 -41.17
CA PHE A 315 -18.62 4.78 -42.06
C PHE A 315 -19.24 6.10 -41.59
N LEU A 316 -18.97 6.59 -40.38
CA LEU A 316 -19.59 7.84 -39.91
C LEU A 316 -19.24 9.04 -40.79
N GLY A 317 -17.98 9.17 -41.22
CA GLY A 317 -17.54 10.27 -42.10
C GLY A 317 -18.16 10.27 -43.51
N GLN A 318 -18.92 9.23 -43.86
CA GLN A 318 -19.70 9.11 -45.10
C GLN A 318 -21.22 9.20 -44.85
N SER A 319 -21.64 9.49 -43.61
CA SER A 319 -23.02 9.39 -43.14
C SER A 319 -23.45 10.68 -42.42
N PRO A 320 -24.70 11.14 -42.55
CA PRO A 320 -25.14 12.38 -41.91
C PRO A 320 -25.15 12.24 -40.38
N LEU A 321 -24.45 13.15 -39.67
CA LEU A 321 -24.29 13.12 -38.21
C LEU A 321 -25.63 12.99 -37.42
N PRO A 322 -26.74 13.67 -37.81
CA PRO A 322 -28.04 13.49 -37.14
C PRO A 322 -28.60 12.07 -37.22
N LEU A 323 -28.29 11.29 -38.28
CA LEU A 323 -28.72 9.89 -38.40
C LEU A 323 -27.99 9.02 -37.37
N ALA A 324 -26.70 9.27 -37.15
CA ALA A 324 -25.93 8.55 -36.13
C ALA A 324 -26.42 8.89 -34.71
N MET A 325 -26.65 10.17 -34.41
CA MET A 325 -27.32 10.60 -33.16
C MET A 325 -28.67 9.90 -32.98
N GLY A 326 -29.47 9.81 -34.05
CA GLY A 326 -30.75 9.09 -34.07
C GLY A 326 -30.62 7.60 -33.76
N ILE A 327 -29.65 6.89 -34.37
CA ILE A 327 -29.42 5.45 -34.12
C ILE A 327 -29.06 5.21 -32.65
N PHE A 328 -28.12 5.98 -32.09
CA PHE A 328 -27.74 5.83 -30.67
C PHE A 328 -28.91 6.16 -29.73
N LEU A 329 -29.69 7.20 -30.02
CA LEU A 329 -30.87 7.57 -29.24
C LEU A 329 -31.99 6.51 -29.31
N VAL A 330 -32.28 5.96 -30.48
CA VAL A 330 -33.33 4.93 -30.66
C VAL A 330 -32.96 3.63 -29.93
N PHE A 331 -31.70 3.19 -29.96
CA PHE A 331 -31.27 2.00 -29.21
C PHE A 331 -31.29 2.24 -27.69
N ALA A 332 -30.95 3.45 -27.22
CA ALA A 332 -31.09 3.82 -25.81
C ALA A 332 -32.57 3.82 -25.36
N ILE A 333 -33.48 4.37 -26.19
CA ILE A 333 -34.93 4.34 -25.94
C ILE A 333 -35.49 2.91 -25.96
N ALA A 334 -35.06 2.06 -26.90
CA ALA A 334 -35.47 0.65 -26.95
C ALA A 334 -35.02 -0.12 -25.68
N GLY A 335 -33.80 0.14 -25.21
CA GLY A 335 -33.31 -0.34 -23.92
C GLY A 335 -34.19 0.15 -22.77
N PHE A 336 -34.45 1.46 -22.69
CA PHE A 336 -35.31 2.08 -21.67
C PHE A 336 -36.72 1.47 -21.61
N ILE A 337 -37.36 1.23 -22.76
CA ILE A 337 -38.69 0.61 -22.85
C ILE A 337 -38.67 -0.83 -22.30
N SER A 338 -37.65 -1.63 -22.64
CA SER A 338 -37.48 -3.01 -22.12
C SER A 338 -37.42 -3.07 -20.59
N LEU A 339 -36.93 -2.00 -19.97
CA LEU A 339 -36.74 -1.89 -18.53
C LEU A 339 -38.02 -1.43 -17.82
N LEU A 340 -38.76 -0.47 -18.40
CA LEU A 340 -40.08 -0.07 -17.91
C LEU A 340 -41.05 -1.25 -17.80
N PHE A 341 -41.04 -2.17 -18.78
CA PHE A 341 -41.84 -3.40 -18.72
C PHE A 341 -41.31 -4.39 -17.68
N SER A 342 -40.01 -4.56 -17.58
CA SER A 342 -39.39 -5.50 -16.61
C SER A 342 -39.51 -5.03 -15.15
N ALA A 343 -39.57 -3.71 -14.91
CA ALA A 343 -39.73 -3.12 -13.58
C ALA A 343 -41.08 -3.47 -12.93
N ARG A 344 -42.16 -3.50 -13.73
CA ARG A 344 -43.54 -3.71 -13.27
C ARG A 344 -43.80 -5.08 -12.63
N GLY A 345 -42.89 -6.06 -12.82
CA GLY A 345 -42.95 -7.39 -12.18
C GLY A 345 -41.91 -7.64 -11.08
N ALA A 346 -41.09 -6.65 -10.72
CA ALA A 346 -39.93 -6.85 -9.83
C ALA A 346 -40.27 -6.58 -8.35
N THR A 347 -40.75 -7.61 -7.63
CA THR A 347 -40.99 -7.53 -6.18
C THR A 347 -39.71 -7.65 -5.34
N ASP A 348 -38.70 -8.38 -5.82
CA ASP A 348 -37.43 -8.64 -5.12
C ASP A 348 -36.36 -7.56 -5.37
N SER A 349 -35.57 -7.22 -4.34
CA SER A 349 -34.49 -6.24 -4.42
C SER A 349 -33.36 -6.69 -5.35
N SER A 350 -33.03 -7.98 -5.39
CA SER A 350 -32.00 -8.50 -6.30
C SER A 350 -32.41 -8.41 -7.77
N ALA A 351 -33.72 -8.37 -8.05
CA ALA A 351 -34.25 -8.16 -9.40
C ALA A 351 -34.19 -6.68 -9.78
N LYS A 352 -34.60 -5.77 -8.88
CA LYS A 352 -34.50 -4.31 -9.09
C LYS A 352 -33.06 -3.85 -9.36
N GLN A 353 -32.09 -4.32 -8.57
CA GLN A 353 -30.69 -3.90 -8.76
C GLN A 353 -30.10 -4.37 -10.11
N ARG A 354 -30.40 -5.60 -10.55
CA ARG A 354 -29.99 -6.10 -11.88
C ARG A 354 -30.65 -5.33 -13.02
N LEU A 355 -31.86 -4.82 -12.80
CA LEU A 355 -32.57 -3.99 -13.76
C LEU A 355 -31.92 -2.60 -13.90
N GLN A 356 -31.61 -1.94 -12.79
CA GLN A 356 -30.93 -0.63 -12.76
C GLN A 356 -29.61 -0.66 -13.53
N TYR A 357 -28.75 -1.66 -13.32
CA TYR A 357 -27.51 -1.81 -14.10
C TYR A 357 -27.76 -1.99 -15.60
N THR A 358 -28.85 -2.64 -15.99
CA THR A 358 -29.21 -2.82 -17.40
C THR A 358 -29.69 -1.49 -18.03
N GLY A 359 -30.34 -0.62 -17.25
CA GLY A 359 -30.71 0.74 -17.67
C GLY A 359 -29.54 1.69 -17.79
N LEU A 360 -28.60 1.63 -16.84
CA LEU A 360 -27.36 2.38 -16.91
C LEU A 360 -26.60 2.07 -18.20
N MET A 361 -26.49 0.78 -18.57
CA MET A 361 -25.81 0.35 -19.79
C MET A 361 -26.51 0.83 -21.08
N ALA A 362 -27.84 0.97 -21.08
CA ALA A 362 -28.57 1.52 -22.24
C ALA A 362 -28.38 3.05 -22.37
N ALA A 363 -28.37 3.78 -21.25
CA ALA A 363 -28.17 5.23 -21.21
C ALA A 363 -26.72 5.66 -21.50
N VAL A 364 -25.73 4.84 -21.12
CA VAL A 364 -24.30 5.16 -21.29
C VAL A 364 -23.86 5.19 -22.77
N MET A 365 -24.48 4.41 -23.66
CA MET A 365 -24.05 4.36 -25.07
C MET A 365 -24.13 5.70 -25.83
N PRO A 366 -25.25 6.45 -25.84
CA PRO A 366 -25.30 7.77 -26.48
C PRO A 366 -24.38 8.80 -25.80
N LEU A 367 -24.07 8.65 -24.51
CA LEU A 367 -23.12 9.51 -23.80
C LEU A 367 -21.67 9.27 -24.25
N ILE A 368 -21.25 8.00 -24.44
CA ILE A 368 -19.94 7.70 -25.02
C ILE A 368 -19.86 8.18 -26.48
N PHE A 369 -20.97 8.13 -27.23
CA PHE A 369 -21.02 8.71 -28.57
C PHE A 369 -20.80 10.24 -28.55
N ALA A 370 -21.45 10.98 -27.64
CA ALA A 370 -21.20 12.41 -27.48
C ALA A 370 -19.73 12.73 -27.10
N VAL A 371 -19.13 11.92 -26.22
CA VAL A 371 -17.69 12.00 -25.86
C VAL A 371 -16.79 11.82 -27.08
N TYR A 372 -17.11 10.91 -27.99
CA TYR A 372 -16.38 10.73 -29.27
C TYR A 372 -16.59 11.92 -30.24
N LEU A 373 -17.80 12.49 -30.31
CA LEU A 373 -18.05 13.69 -31.14
C LEU A 373 -17.30 14.93 -30.64
N ALA A 374 -17.06 15.06 -29.33
CA ALA A 374 -16.17 16.07 -28.78
C ALA A 374 -14.69 15.82 -29.16
N ALA A 375 -14.28 14.54 -29.20
CA ALA A 375 -12.91 14.11 -29.46
C ALA A 375 -12.48 14.29 -30.92
N VAL A 376 -13.35 14.02 -31.89
CA VAL A 376 -13.04 14.10 -33.32
C VAL A 376 -13.20 15.54 -33.83
N PRO A 377 -12.13 16.18 -34.39
CA PRO A 377 -12.19 17.58 -34.81
C PRO A 377 -13.33 17.90 -35.79
N GLN A 378 -13.56 17.03 -36.79
CA GLN A 378 -14.58 17.21 -37.82
C GLN A 378 -16.01 17.42 -37.27
N TYR A 379 -16.34 16.85 -36.11
CA TYR A 379 -17.68 16.98 -35.51
C TYR A 379 -17.73 18.04 -34.40
N ARG A 380 -16.56 18.56 -33.94
CA ARG A 380 -16.45 19.56 -32.88
C ARG A 380 -16.94 20.94 -33.31
N GLU A 381 -16.76 21.29 -34.58
CA GLU A 381 -17.18 22.57 -35.16
C GLU A 381 -18.69 22.80 -35.02
N HIS A 382 -19.48 21.71 -35.01
CA HIS A 382 -20.91 21.73 -34.72
C HIS A 382 -21.20 21.80 -33.21
N ALA A 383 -20.49 22.66 -32.47
CA ALA A 383 -20.55 22.77 -31.01
C ALA A 383 -21.98 22.90 -30.46
N THR A 384 -22.84 23.67 -31.13
CA THR A 384 -24.26 23.83 -30.78
C THR A 384 -25.06 22.52 -30.88
N LEU A 385 -24.79 21.67 -31.88
CA LEU A 385 -25.42 20.36 -32.00
C LEU A 385 -24.88 19.37 -30.96
N LEU A 386 -23.58 19.42 -30.67
CA LEU A 386 -22.93 18.59 -29.66
C LEU A 386 -23.46 18.90 -28.25
N PHE A 387 -23.37 20.15 -27.80
CA PHE A 387 -23.86 20.55 -26.49
C PHE A 387 -25.40 20.45 -26.40
N GLY A 388 -26.13 20.71 -27.49
CA GLY A 388 -27.58 20.49 -27.56
C GLY A 388 -27.98 19.01 -27.40
N PHE A 389 -27.28 18.08 -28.08
CA PHE A 389 -27.51 16.64 -27.95
C PHE A 389 -27.25 16.15 -26.51
N VAL A 390 -26.15 16.59 -25.89
CA VAL A 390 -25.85 16.30 -24.48
C VAL A 390 -26.92 16.87 -23.56
N LEU A 391 -27.30 18.15 -23.73
CA LEU A 391 -28.33 18.79 -22.91
C LEU A 391 -29.70 18.10 -23.00
N ILE A 392 -30.10 17.61 -24.18
CA ILE A 392 -31.33 16.83 -24.36
C ILE A 392 -31.26 15.50 -23.59
N ILE A 393 -30.11 14.82 -23.62
CA ILE A 393 -29.91 13.58 -22.85
C ILE A 393 -29.89 13.89 -21.34
N ASP A 394 -29.19 14.93 -20.90
CA ASP A 394 -29.09 15.32 -19.48
C ASP A 394 -30.46 15.72 -18.90
N ILE A 395 -31.29 16.42 -19.66
CA ILE A 395 -32.69 16.71 -19.31
C ILE A 395 -33.52 15.42 -19.26
N GLY A 396 -33.32 14.49 -20.21
CA GLY A 396 -33.97 13.18 -20.20
C GLY A 396 -33.57 12.31 -18.99
N LEU A 397 -32.30 12.37 -18.58
CA LEU A 397 -31.77 11.66 -17.41
C LEU A 397 -32.22 12.30 -16.09
N LEU A 398 -32.30 13.64 -16.03
CA LEU A 398 -32.93 14.37 -14.92
C LEU A 398 -34.40 13.98 -14.77
N ALA A 399 -35.17 13.97 -15.87
CA ALA A 399 -36.56 13.54 -15.88
C ALA A 399 -36.73 12.05 -15.53
N LEU A 400 -35.77 11.19 -15.89
CA LEU A 400 -35.73 9.78 -15.51
C LEU A 400 -35.50 9.60 -14.00
N THR A 401 -34.55 10.33 -13.42
CA THR A 401 -34.31 10.32 -11.96
C THR A 401 -35.54 10.81 -11.19
N ILE A 402 -36.14 11.94 -11.60
CA ILE A 402 -37.40 12.45 -11.02
C ILE A 402 -38.57 11.49 -11.26
N GLY A 403 -38.61 10.80 -12.40
CA GLY A 403 -39.67 9.87 -12.78
C GLY A 403 -39.67 8.59 -11.94
N LEU A 404 -38.60 7.80 -12.07
CA LEU A 404 -38.50 6.43 -11.54
C LEU A 404 -37.70 6.29 -10.23
N GLY A 405 -36.99 7.33 -9.78
CA GLY A 405 -36.03 7.22 -8.67
C GLY A 405 -34.68 6.59 -9.06
N GLU A 406 -34.36 6.59 -10.35
CA GLU A 406 -33.06 6.12 -10.88
C GLU A 406 -31.95 7.15 -10.57
N GLU A 407 -31.41 7.15 -9.34
CA GLU A 407 -30.40 8.13 -8.91
C GLU A 407 -29.16 8.20 -9.82
N LEU A 408 -28.74 7.06 -10.39
CA LEU A 408 -27.55 6.96 -11.22
C LEU A 408 -27.69 7.65 -12.57
N ALA A 409 -28.92 7.87 -13.07
CA ALA A 409 -29.16 8.42 -14.40
C ALA A 409 -28.64 9.87 -14.51
N HIS A 410 -29.17 10.80 -13.70
CA HIS A 410 -28.73 12.20 -13.69
C HIS A 410 -27.23 12.36 -13.40
N ALA A 411 -26.66 11.49 -12.55
CA ALA A 411 -25.22 11.47 -12.26
C ALA A 411 -24.36 10.98 -13.46
N THR A 412 -24.82 9.99 -14.24
CA THR A 412 -24.10 9.61 -15.47
C THR A 412 -24.15 10.69 -16.55
N GLY A 413 -25.25 11.44 -16.63
CA GLY A 413 -25.33 12.64 -17.45
C GLY A 413 -24.26 13.66 -17.05
N ALA A 414 -24.27 14.08 -15.77
CA ALA A 414 -23.30 15.02 -15.19
C ALA A 414 -21.83 14.67 -15.48
N VAL A 415 -21.45 13.38 -15.37
CA VAL A 415 -20.10 12.92 -15.75
C VAL A 415 -19.85 13.09 -17.24
N ALA A 416 -20.79 12.72 -18.11
CA ALA A 416 -20.65 12.88 -19.55
C ALA A 416 -20.58 14.36 -20.00
N THR A 417 -21.36 15.26 -19.38
CA THR A 417 -21.28 16.71 -19.64
C THR A 417 -19.87 17.24 -19.35
N LEU A 418 -19.29 16.84 -18.20
CA LEU A 418 -17.92 17.20 -17.82
C LEU A 418 -16.89 16.65 -18.81
N LEU A 419 -17.00 15.39 -19.23
CA LEU A 419 -16.08 14.79 -20.20
C LEU A 419 -16.20 15.48 -21.57
N VAL A 420 -17.41 15.74 -22.07
CA VAL A 420 -17.63 16.42 -23.36
C VAL A 420 -17.06 17.84 -23.33
N MET A 421 -17.33 18.61 -22.27
CA MET A 421 -16.77 19.95 -22.11
C MET A 421 -15.24 19.91 -22.01
N ALA A 422 -14.67 18.94 -21.27
CA ALA A 422 -13.22 18.85 -21.08
C ALA A 422 -12.50 18.55 -22.39
N ILE A 423 -13.01 17.60 -23.19
CA ILE A 423 -12.45 17.23 -24.49
C ILE A 423 -12.61 18.36 -25.51
N TRP A 424 -13.73 19.10 -25.47
CA TRP A 424 -13.97 20.23 -26.37
C TRP A 424 -13.02 21.40 -26.10
N VAL A 425 -12.89 21.81 -24.83
CA VAL A 425 -12.09 23.00 -24.44
C VAL A 425 -10.58 22.70 -24.41
N ALA A 426 -10.16 21.43 -24.28
CA ALA A 426 -8.74 21.02 -24.31
C ALA A 426 -8.09 21.04 -25.71
N GLN A 427 -8.77 21.59 -26.72
CA GLN A 427 -8.35 21.59 -28.13
C GLN A 427 -8.53 22.99 -28.74
N PRO A 428 -7.81 23.34 -29.82
CA PRO A 428 -8.04 24.59 -30.54
C PRO A 428 -9.48 24.71 -31.05
N TYR A 429 -10.05 25.90 -30.90
CA TYR A 429 -11.41 26.27 -31.30
C TYR A 429 -11.42 27.61 -32.06
N ALA A 430 -12.47 27.88 -32.83
CA ALA A 430 -12.64 29.14 -33.54
C ALA A 430 -12.86 30.33 -32.60
N SER A 431 -12.52 31.55 -33.04
CA SER A 431 -12.46 32.77 -32.21
C SER A 431 -13.81 33.32 -31.76
N ASP A 432 -14.92 32.78 -32.31
CA ASP A 432 -16.31 33.01 -31.93
C ASP A 432 -16.84 31.92 -30.97
N ALA A 433 -16.43 30.67 -31.17
CA ALA A 433 -16.94 29.50 -30.49
C ALA A 433 -16.71 29.49 -28.95
N TRP A 434 -15.73 30.24 -28.43
CA TRP A 434 -15.51 30.34 -26.99
C TRP A 434 -16.68 31.02 -26.25
N MET A 435 -17.37 31.98 -26.87
CA MET A 435 -18.57 32.59 -26.27
C MET A 435 -19.74 31.59 -26.20
N VAL A 436 -19.85 30.72 -27.21
CA VAL A 436 -20.80 29.60 -27.19
C VAL A 436 -20.45 28.61 -26.06
N ALA A 437 -19.16 28.30 -25.88
CA ALA A 437 -18.69 27.47 -24.77
C ALA A 437 -18.96 28.10 -23.39
N VAL A 438 -18.74 29.41 -23.20
CA VAL A 438 -19.11 30.13 -21.95
C VAL A 438 -20.62 30.08 -21.72
N GLY A 439 -21.43 30.30 -22.76
CA GLY A 439 -22.89 30.25 -22.68
C GLY A 439 -23.43 28.86 -22.30
N PHE A 440 -22.97 27.80 -22.97
CA PHE A 440 -23.34 26.43 -22.61
C PHE A 440 -22.76 26.00 -21.26
N THR A 441 -21.54 26.42 -20.90
CA THR A 441 -21.00 26.20 -19.54
C THR A 441 -21.93 26.81 -18.51
N ALA A 442 -22.34 28.07 -18.66
CA ALA A 442 -23.30 28.71 -17.76
C ALA A 442 -24.66 27.98 -17.73
N ALA A 443 -25.17 27.50 -18.88
CA ALA A 443 -26.42 26.73 -18.94
C ALA A 443 -26.32 25.38 -18.19
N PHE A 444 -25.24 24.63 -18.36
CA PHE A 444 -25.00 23.38 -17.63
C PHE A 444 -24.75 23.65 -16.13
N VAL A 445 -23.99 24.70 -15.79
CA VAL A 445 -23.80 25.15 -14.40
C VAL A 445 -25.14 25.44 -13.75
N VAL A 446 -26.04 26.17 -14.42
CA VAL A 446 -27.41 26.44 -13.93
C VAL A 446 -28.24 25.16 -13.82
N LEU A 447 -28.16 24.23 -14.79
CA LEU A 447 -28.88 22.95 -14.76
C LEU A 447 -28.53 22.13 -13.50
N TYR A 448 -27.24 21.98 -13.19
CA TYR A 448 -26.79 21.22 -12.02
C TYR A 448 -26.85 22.04 -10.71
N ALA A 449 -26.76 23.38 -10.79
CA ALA A 449 -26.92 24.26 -9.64
C ALA A 449 -28.38 24.36 -9.17
N LEU A 450 -29.36 24.29 -10.06
CA LEU A 450 -30.79 24.43 -9.72
C LEU A 450 -31.59 23.12 -9.82
N GLY A 451 -31.05 22.07 -10.46
CA GLY A 451 -31.70 20.76 -10.62
C GLY A 451 -32.28 20.16 -9.32
N PRO A 452 -31.55 20.14 -8.19
CA PRO A 452 -32.09 19.69 -6.91
C PRO A 452 -33.31 20.50 -6.44
N LEU A 453 -33.27 21.83 -6.54
CA LEU A 453 -34.39 22.71 -6.17
C LEU A 453 -35.64 22.48 -7.04
N VAL A 454 -35.45 22.06 -8.30
CA VAL A 454 -36.55 21.62 -9.17
C VAL A 454 -37.12 20.27 -8.71
N ALA A 455 -36.29 19.33 -8.28
CA ALA A 455 -36.73 18.03 -7.77
C ALA A 455 -37.47 18.13 -6.42
N ASP A 456 -37.00 18.99 -5.52
CA ASP A 456 -37.66 19.33 -4.25
C ASP A 456 -39.08 19.89 -4.49
N ARG A 457 -39.22 20.75 -5.51
CA ARG A 457 -40.52 21.31 -5.93
C ARG A 457 -41.51 20.25 -6.45
N PHE A 458 -41.04 19.09 -6.90
CA PHE A 458 -41.87 17.92 -7.23
C PHE A 458 -42.04 16.93 -6.07
N SER A 459 -41.65 17.32 -4.85
CA SER A 459 -41.67 16.48 -3.63
C SER A 459 -40.88 15.18 -3.77
N LYS A 460 -39.83 15.20 -4.60
CA LYS A 460 -38.90 14.08 -4.82
C LYS A 460 -37.46 14.57 -4.63
N PRO A 461 -37.05 14.92 -3.40
CA PRO A 461 -35.71 15.42 -3.12
C PRO A 461 -34.65 14.41 -3.57
N PHE A 462 -33.54 14.90 -4.12
CA PHE A 462 -32.46 14.03 -4.57
C PHE A 462 -31.67 13.47 -3.40
N SER A 463 -31.72 12.14 -3.25
CA SER A 463 -30.87 11.37 -2.35
C SER A 463 -29.61 10.85 -3.04
N GLY A 464 -28.68 10.33 -2.22
CA GLY A 464 -27.56 9.50 -2.66
C GLY A 464 -26.74 10.09 -3.81
N VAL A 465 -26.71 9.38 -4.94
CA VAL A 465 -25.84 9.72 -6.08
C VAL A 465 -26.45 10.83 -6.95
N ALA A 466 -27.78 11.01 -6.94
CA ALA A 466 -28.44 12.09 -7.66
C ALA A 466 -28.08 13.46 -7.09
N ALA A 467 -27.98 13.58 -5.77
CA ALA A 467 -27.50 14.80 -5.11
C ALA A 467 -26.07 15.17 -5.54
N GLN A 468 -25.22 14.16 -5.75
CA GLN A 468 -23.83 14.37 -6.16
C GLN A 468 -23.69 14.95 -7.58
N ALA A 469 -24.72 14.85 -8.43
CA ALA A 469 -24.73 15.51 -9.74
C ALA A 469 -24.61 17.04 -9.62
N ALA A 470 -25.00 17.64 -8.49
CA ALA A 470 -24.82 19.07 -8.22
C ALA A 470 -23.35 19.52 -8.29
N TYR A 471 -22.39 18.65 -8.00
CA TYR A 471 -20.96 18.97 -8.09
C TYR A 471 -20.46 19.17 -9.54
N ALA A 472 -21.26 18.84 -10.56
CA ALA A 472 -20.98 19.26 -11.94
C ALA A 472 -21.00 20.79 -12.09
N ALA A 473 -21.85 21.52 -11.36
CA ALA A 473 -21.91 22.98 -11.43
C ALA A 473 -20.58 23.67 -11.05
N PRO A 474 -19.99 23.45 -9.86
CA PRO A 474 -18.70 24.05 -9.54
C PRO A 474 -17.54 23.45 -10.33
N THR A 475 -17.59 22.18 -10.73
CA THR A 475 -16.49 21.58 -11.52
C THR A 475 -16.45 22.09 -12.95
N LEU A 476 -17.59 22.35 -13.62
CA LEU A 476 -17.66 22.94 -14.97
C LEU A 476 -16.92 24.28 -15.11
N LEU A 477 -16.65 24.98 -13.99
CA LEU A 477 -15.82 26.18 -14.00
C LEU A 477 -14.36 25.92 -14.45
N PHE A 478 -13.89 24.67 -14.52
CA PHE A 478 -12.60 24.34 -15.15
C PHE A 478 -12.50 24.92 -16.57
N ALA A 479 -13.62 25.04 -17.29
CA ALA A 479 -13.65 25.61 -18.64
C ALA A 479 -13.07 27.03 -18.65
N PHE A 480 -13.40 27.87 -17.67
CA PHE A 480 -12.83 29.22 -17.54
C PHE A 480 -11.30 29.19 -17.33
N ALA A 481 -10.79 28.21 -16.58
CA ALA A 481 -9.34 28.08 -16.36
C ALA A 481 -8.56 27.68 -17.63
N VAL A 482 -9.19 26.98 -18.58
CA VAL A 482 -8.58 26.69 -19.88
C VAL A 482 -8.80 27.84 -20.88
N LEU A 483 -9.99 28.47 -20.88
CA LEU A 483 -10.28 29.67 -21.68
C LEU A 483 -9.39 30.88 -21.28
N ALA A 484 -8.92 30.93 -20.03
CA ALA A 484 -7.94 31.89 -19.51
C ALA A 484 -6.58 31.90 -20.22
N ARG A 485 -6.33 30.92 -21.11
CA ARG A 485 -5.12 30.80 -21.93
C ARG A 485 -5.30 31.34 -23.36
N SER A 486 -6.51 31.76 -23.72
CA SER A 486 -6.80 32.30 -25.06
C SER A 486 -6.24 33.73 -25.20
N PRO A 487 -5.68 34.12 -26.36
CA PRO A 487 -5.17 35.49 -26.56
C PRO A 487 -6.21 36.57 -26.23
N LEU A 488 -7.48 36.34 -26.57
CA LEU A 488 -8.60 37.23 -26.30
C LEU A 488 -8.86 37.45 -24.78
N ALA A 489 -8.54 36.48 -23.92
CA ALA A 489 -8.58 36.64 -22.47
C ALA A 489 -7.38 37.46 -21.94
N GLY A 490 -6.27 37.50 -22.68
CA GLY A 490 -5.14 38.38 -22.44
C GLY A 490 -5.43 39.85 -22.77
N ASP A 491 -6.30 40.11 -23.75
CA ASP A 491 -6.65 41.48 -24.19
C ASP A 491 -7.83 42.08 -23.41
N ALA A 492 -8.77 41.25 -22.98
CA ALA A 492 -9.97 41.69 -22.26
C ALA A 492 -10.29 40.77 -21.05
N PRO A 493 -9.41 40.69 -20.03
CA PRO A 493 -9.57 39.77 -18.89
C PRO A 493 -10.94 39.87 -18.19
N VAL A 494 -11.51 41.08 -18.11
CA VAL A 494 -12.85 41.31 -17.54
C VAL A 494 -13.94 40.49 -18.24
N LYS A 495 -13.85 40.25 -19.56
CA LYS A 495 -14.84 39.44 -20.30
C LYS A 495 -14.85 37.96 -19.90
N LEU A 496 -13.77 37.47 -19.28
CA LEU A 496 -13.67 36.12 -18.74
C LEU A 496 -13.93 36.09 -17.22
N PHE A 497 -13.26 36.97 -16.48
CA PHE A 497 -13.31 36.97 -15.02
C PHE A 497 -14.65 37.51 -14.47
N ALA A 498 -15.38 38.38 -15.17
CA ALA A 498 -16.70 38.84 -14.73
C ALA A 498 -17.77 37.72 -14.76
N PRO A 499 -17.99 36.95 -15.85
CA PRO A 499 -18.90 35.80 -15.82
C PRO A 499 -18.43 34.70 -14.87
N LEU A 500 -17.12 34.46 -14.74
CA LEU A 500 -16.59 33.54 -13.73
C LEU A 500 -16.95 33.99 -12.31
N PHE A 501 -16.75 35.27 -11.97
CA PHE A 501 -17.10 35.84 -10.67
C PHE A 501 -18.62 35.80 -10.41
N ALA A 502 -19.45 36.05 -11.44
CA ALA A 502 -20.90 35.92 -11.32
C ALA A 502 -21.34 34.48 -11.03
N LEU A 503 -20.73 33.47 -11.67
CA LEU A 503 -20.99 32.06 -11.38
C LEU A 503 -20.44 31.63 -10.01
N LEU A 504 -19.28 32.16 -9.60
CA LEU A 504 -18.75 31.99 -8.24
C LEU A 504 -19.70 32.55 -7.18
N VAL A 505 -20.29 33.73 -7.42
CA VAL A 505 -21.31 34.34 -6.53
C VAL A 505 -22.60 33.51 -6.51
N LEU A 506 -23.07 33.01 -7.65
CA LEU A 506 -24.23 32.10 -7.72
C LEU A 506 -24.01 30.82 -6.90
N ILE A 507 -22.83 30.21 -7.02
CA ILE A 507 -22.49 28.97 -6.30
C ILE A 507 -22.22 29.26 -4.82
N ALA A 508 -21.57 30.37 -4.47
CA ALA A 508 -21.41 30.81 -3.07
C ALA A 508 -22.77 31.06 -2.41
N TRP A 509 -23.70 31.72 -3.11
CA TRP A 509 -25.07 31.92 -2.65
C TRP A 509 -25.78 30.58 -2.43
N ARG A 510 -25.77 29.65 -3.41
CA ARG A 510 -26.34 28.30 -3.21
C ARG A 510 -25.72 27.65 -1.98
N ALA A 511 -24.40 27.60 -1.90
CA ALA A 511 -23.66 26.94 -0.83
C ALA A 511 -24.01 27.50 0.57
N ILE A 512 -24.21 28.81 0.69
CA ILE A 512 -24.67 29.45 1.94
C ILE A 512 -26.15 29.10 2.23
N THR A 513 -27.02 29.08 1.22
CA THR A 513 -28.47 28.81 1.40
C THR A 513 -28.82 27.34 1.65
N ALA A 514 -28.05 26.41 1.10
CA ALA A 514 -28.23 24.95 1.24
C ALA A 514 -27.26 24.31 2.24
N GLU A 515 -26.34 25.11 2.82
CA GLU A 515 -25.23 24.68 3.70
C GLU A 515 -24.23 23.69 3.05
N GLU A 516 -24.28 23.55 1.73
CA GLU A 516 -23.39 22.72 0.90
C GLU A 516 -22.05 23.44 0.58
N PHE A 517 -21.29 23.83 1.60
CA PHE A 517 -20.07 24.65 1.42
C PHE A 517 -18.98 24.03 0.53
N LEU A 518 -18.94 22.70 0.38
CA LEU A 518 -18.05 22.04 -0.58
C LEU A 518 -18.28 22.50 -2.04
N LEU A 519 -19.50 22.90 -2.42
CA LEU A 519 -19.76 23.47 -3.76
C LEU A 519 -18.96 24.76 -3.97
N TYR A 520 -18.93 25.64 -2.96
CA TYR A 520 -18.17 26.89 -3.00
C TYR A 520 -16.66 26.63 -3.08
N PHE A 521 -16.12 25.72 -2.27
CA PHE A 521 -14.67 25.45 -2.28
C PHE A 521 -14.19 24.83 -3.59
N VAL A 522 -14.97 23.95 -4.22
CA VAL A 522 -14.65 23.42 -5.56
C VAL A 522 -14.72 24.53 -6.61
N ALA A 523 -15.68 25.45 -6.52
CA ALA A 523 -15.76 26.59 -7.44
C ALA A 523 -14.57 27.54 -7.27
N ALA A 524 -14.23 27.92 -6.03
CA ALA A 524 -13.09 28.78 -5.70
C ALA A 524 -11.75 28.21 -6.18
N PHE A 525 -11.56 26.88 -6.10
CA PHE A 525 -10.40 26.21 -6.69
C PHE A 525 -10.28 26.45 -8.21
N PHE A 526 -11.39 26.39 -8.96
CA PHE A 526 -11.37 26.69 -10.40
C PHE A 526 -11.27 28.20 -10.71
N GLY A 527 -11.68 29.07 -9.78
CA GLY A 527 -11.35 30.49 -9.78
C GLY A 527 -9.83 30.72 -9.76
N LEU A 528 -9.15 30.21 -8.73
CA LEU A 528 -7.69 30.25 -8.61
C LEU A 528 -6.96 29.57 -9.78
N ALA A 529 -7.52 28.49 -10.34
CA ALA A 529 -6.96 27.83 -11.52
C ALA A 529 -7.02 28.72 -12.78
N ALA A 530 -8.02 29.61 -12.88
CA ALA A 530 -8.11 30.62 -13.94
C ALA A 530 -7.17 31.80 -13.69
N GLU A 531 -7.08 32.31 -12.46
CA GLU A 531 -6.08 33.32 -12.05
C GLU A 531 -4.65 32.86 -12.36
N GLY A 532 -4.31 31.62 -12.01
CA GLY A 532 -3.02 31.00 -12.30
C GLY A 532 -2.80 30.75 -13.80
N SER A 533 -3.80 30.25 -14.53
CA SER A 533 -3.65 30.01 -15.97
C SER A 533 -3.52 31.30 -16.78
N TRP A 534 -4.21 32.38 -16.38
CA TRP A 534 -4.03 33.71 -16.95
C TRP A 534 -2.65 34.29 -16.58
N SER A 535 -2.20 34.13 -15.33
CA SER A 535 -0.86 34.54 -14.89
C SER A 535 0.25 33.94 -15.75
N VAL A 536 0.17 32.63 -16.04
CA VAL A 536 1.19 31.92 -16.85
C VAL A 536 1.25 32.44 -18.29
N MET A 537 0.12 32.84 -18.88
CA MET A 537 0.04 33.20 -20.30
C MET A 537 0.13 34.71 -20.59
N HIS A 538 -0.27 35.57 -19.65
CA HIS A 538 -0.57 36.99 -19.94
C HIS A 538 0.05 38.01 -18.98
N LEU A 539 0.81 37.58 -17.97
CA LEU A 539 1.43 38.47 -16.97
C LEU A 539 2.72 39.15 -17.49
N THR A 540 2.60 40.42 -17.90
CA THR A 540 3.73 41.32 -18.17
C THR A 540 4.05 42.20 -16.96
N ALA A 541 5.17 42.93 -16.98
CA ALA A 541 5.52 43.88 -15.91
C ALA A 541 4.45 44.99 -15.76
N GLU A 542 3.96 45.53 -16.87
CA GLU A 542 2.87 46.51 -16.92
C GLU A 542 1.56 45.97 -16.31
N ARG A 543 1.30 44.66 -16.49
CA ARG A 543 0.11 43.97 -15.98
C ARG A 543 0.28 43.44 -14.56
N LEU A 544 1.46 43.57 -13.94
CA LEU A 544 1.74 43.05 -12.60
C LEU A 544 0.89 43.72 -11.51
N VAL A 545 0.76 45.06 -11.56
CA VAL A 545 -0.08 45.79 -10.59
C VAL A 545 -1.57 45.48 -10.77
N PRO A 546 -2.16 45.51 -11.99
CA PRO A 546 -3.50 45.00 -12.23
C PRO A 546 -3.72 43.56 -11.76
N ALA A 547 -2.74 42.66 -11.92
CA ALA A 547 -2.82 41.28 -11.46
C ALA A 547 -2.84 41.18 -9.92
N VAL A 548 -1.96 41.91 -9.22
CA VAL A 548 -1.97 41.97 -7.74
C VAL A 548 -3.27 42.55 -7.20
N VAL A 549 -3.87 43.53 -7.88
CA VAL A 549 -5.21 44.05 -7.53
C VAL A 549 -6.31 42.99 -7.78
N LEU A 550 -6.26 42.26 -8.90
CA LEU A 550 -7.19 41.19 -9.21
C LEU A 550 -7.15 40.07 -8.16
N TYR A 551 -5.96 39.56 -7.83
CA TYR A 551 -5.79 38.50 -6.84
C TYR A 551 -6.00 38.99 -5.41
N GLY A 552 -5.83 40.30 -5.15
CA GLY A 552 -6.29 40.95 -3.92
C GLY A 552 -7.81 40.90 -3.79
N ALA A 553 -8.56 41.25 -4.85
CA ALA A 553 -10.01 41.22 -4.85
C ALA A 553 -10.57 39.79 -4.71
N PHE A 554 -10.03 38.84 -5.48
CA PHE A 554 -10.37 37.42 -5.36
C PHE A 554 -9.95 36.83 -4.01
N GLY A 555 -8.75 37.14 -3.49
CA GLY A 555 -8.29 36.74 -2.17
C GLY A 555 -9.17 37.26 -1.01
N VAL A 556 -9.61 38.51 -1.08
CA VAL A 556 -10.58 39.08 -0.12
C VAL A 556 -11.94 38.41 -0.24
N PHE A 557 -12.39 38.01 -1.44
CA PHE A 557 -13.60 37.20 -1.61
C PHE A 557 -13.44 35.77 -1.04
N TYR A 558 -12.29 35.14 -1.25
CA TYR A 558 -11.97 33.79 -0.75
C TYR A 558 -11.91 33.72 0.78
N LEU A 559 -11.36 34.75 1.43
CA LEU A 559 -11.43 34.91 2.89
C LEU A 559 -12.81 35.38 3.37
N GLY A 560 -13.48 36.22 2.58
CA GLY A 560 -14.74 36.87 2.91
C GLY A 560 -15.93 35.92 3.00
N VAL A 561 -16.08 34.96 2.07
CA VAL A 561 -17.23 34.04 2.08
C VAL A 561 -17.27 33.15 3.34
N PRO A 562 -16.17 32.50 3.79
CA PRO A 562 -16.14 31.79 5.08
C PRO A 562 -16.44 32.70 6.29
N LEU A 563 -15.92 33.93 6.30
CA LEU A 563 -16.19 34.88 7.38
C LEU A 563 -17.65 35.36 7.42
N ILE A 564 -18.28 35.57 6.26
CA ILE A 564 -19.71 35.90 6.14
C ILE A 564 -20.57 34.71 6.57
N ALA A 565 -20.24 33.49 6.14
CA ALA A 565 -20.94 32.28 6.54
C ALA A 565 -20.95 32.08 8.07
N ARG A 566 -19.79 32.23 8.74
CA ARG A 566 -19.71 32.17 10.20
C ARG A 566 -20.46 33.32 10.90
N ARG A 567 -20.53 34.51 10.30
CA ARG A 567 -21.37 35.63 10.81
C ARG A 567 -22.87 35.40 10.65
N LEU A 568 -23.28 34.52 9.75
CA LEU A 568 -24.68 34.11 9.51
C LEU A 568 -25.04 32.80 10.22
N ASP A 569 -24.19 32.34 11.16
CA ASP A 569 -24.32 31.10 11.93
C ASP A 569 -24.50 29.84 11.05
N ARG A 570 -23.87 29.81 9.87
CA ARG A 570 -23.92 28.67 8.94
C ARG A 570 -22.74 27.74 9.15
N ALA A 571 -23.02 26.44 9.26
CA ALA A 571 -22.01 25.40 9.37
C ALA A 571 -21.21 25.28 8.05
N ILE A 572 -19.88 25.17 8.17
CA ILE A 572 -18.98 25.03 7.02
C ILE A 572 -18.42 23.60 6.99
N ASP A 573 -18.98 22.72 6.15
CA ASP A 573 -18.43 21.41 5.82
C ASP A 573 -17.92 21.40 4.37
N PRO A 574 -16.63 21.08 4.10
CA PRO A 574 -15.56 20.78 5.07
C PRO A 574 -15.03 22.02 5.81
N PRO A 575 -14.72 21.92 7.12
CA PRO A 575 -14.13 23.03 7.89
C PRO A 575 -12.72 23.38 7.43
N TRP A 576 -12.05 22.51 6.66
CA TRP A 576 -10.74 22.76 6.07
C TRP A 576 -10.78 23.56 4.76
N GLY A 577 -11.95 23.75 4.15
CA GLY A 577 -12.07 24.29 2.79
C GLY A 577 -11.49 25.70 2.62
N GLY A 578 -11.77 26.61 3.55
CA GLY A 578 -11.27 28.00 3.50
C GLY A 578 -9.73 28.04 3.53
N GLY A 579 -9.12 27.30 4.45
CA GLY A 579 -7.67 27.17 4.54
C GLY A 579 -7.02 26.53 3.30
N ALA A 580 -7.68 25.55 2.66
CA ALA A 580 -7.17 24.96 1.43
C ALA A 580 -7.18 25.96 0.25
N VAL A 581 -8.20 26.81 0.15
CA VAL A 581 -8.23 27.91 -0.84
C VAL A 581 -7.11 28.93 -0.57
N LEU A 582 -6.87 29.32 0.70
CA LEU A 582 -5.77 30.23 1.04
C LEU A 582 -4.37 29.64 0.78
N ILE A 583 -4.18 28.33 0.99
CA ILE A 583 -2.93 27.63 0.62
C ILE A 583 -2.75 27.61 -0.90
N ALA A 584 -3.82 27.45 -1.69
CA ALA A 584 -3.76 27.59 -3.14
C ALA A 584 -3.45 29.04 -3.58
N SER A 585 -3.94 30.06 -2.87
CA SER A 585 -3.53 31.46 -3.05
C SER A 585 -2.04 31.69 -2.73
N LEU A 586 -1.49 31.04 -1.71
CA LEU A 586 -0.04 31.05 -1.44
C LEU A 586 0.77 30.36 -2.55
N LEU A 587 0.25 29.31 -3.20
CA LEU A 587 0.91 28.69 -4.37
C LEU A 587 0.93 29.65 -5.57
N LEU A 588 -0.13 30.43 -5.78
CA LEU A 588 -0.15 31.51 -6.77
C LEU A 588 0.85 32.62 -6.40
N LEU A 589 0.96 32.98 -5.12
CA LEU A 589 1.96 33.95 -4.65
C LEU A 589 3.40 33.44 -4.86
N LEU A 590 3.68 32.15 -4.59
CA LEU A 590 4.97 31.51 -4.88
C LEU A 590 5.33 31.57 -6.37
N PHE A 591 4.35 31.36 -7.25
CA PHE A 591 4.57 31.55 -8.69
C PHE A 591 4.97 33.00 -9.02
N LEU A 592 4.28 33.98 -8.44
CA LEU A 592 4.58 35.41 -8.64
C LEU A 592 5.98 35.80 -8.14
N THR A 593 6.37 35.37 -6.92
CA THR A 593 7.71 35.64 -6.36
C THR A 593 8.83 34.91 -7.09
N SER A 594 8.55 33.77 -7.73
CA SER A 594 9.54 33.06 -8.56
C SER A 594 9.92 33.81 -9.85
N SER A 595 9.05 34.71 -10.34
CA SER A 595 9.26 35.46 -11.58
C SER A 595 10.43 36.45 -11.48
N THR A 596 11.15 36.67 -12.59
CA THR A 596 12.22 37.69 -12.70
C THR A 596 11.71 39.14 -12.74
N ARG A 597 10.46 39.35 -12.31
CA ARG A 597 9.72 40.62 -12.33
C ARG A 597 9.19 40.98 -10.94
N ALA A 598 9.36 40.09 -9.95
CA ALA A 598 8.90 40.27 -8.58
C ALA A 598 9.57 41.47 -7.88
N ASP A 599 10.81 41.79 -8.25
CA ASP A 599 11.67 42.79 -7.61
C ASP A 599 11.05 44.21 -7.59
N ALA A 600 10.17 44.52 -8.55
CA ALA A 600 9.42 45.77 -8.59
C ALA A 600 8.25 45.85 -7.59
N ALA A 601 7.88 44.74 -6.94
CA ALA A 601 6.67 44.59 -6.12
C ALA A 601 6.93 43.97 -4.74
N LEU A 602 8.19 43.87 -4.29
CA LEU A 602 8.59 43.12 -3.08
C LEU A 602 7.74 43.41 -1.84
N TRP A 603 7.48 44.68 -1.53
CA TRP A 603 6.66 45.06 -0.38
C TRP A 603 5.19 44.67 -0.54
N GLY A 604 4.62 44.75 -1.75
CA GLY A 604 3.26 44.28 -2.03
C GLY A 604 3.13 42.75 -1.90
N LEU A 605 4.15 42.01 -2.36
CA LEU A 605 4.22 40.55 -2.22
C LEU A 605 4.41 40.14 -0.75
N ALA A 606 5.21 40.86 0.03
CA ALA A 606 5.39 40.63 1.48
C ALA A 606 4.13 40.95 2.29
N ILE A 607 3.40 42.02 1.95
CA ILE A 607 2.09 42.34 2.55
C ILE A 607 1.07 41.26 2.21
N LEU A 608 1.01 40.80 0.95
CA LEU A 608 0.11 39.73 0.53
C LEU A 608 0.44 38.39 1.21
N LEU A 609 1.73 38.08 1.42
CA LEU A 609 2.18 36.93 2.22
C LEU A 609 1.65 37.02 3.65
N ALA A 610 1.85 38.16 4.33
CA ALA A 610 1.40 38.36 5.70
C ALA A 610 -0.14 38.33 5.85
N ILE A 611 -0.89 38.82 4.86
CA ILE A 611 -2.37 38.73 4.82
C ILE A 611 -2.82 37.28 4.66
N LEU A 612 -2.18 36.51 3.78
CA LEU A 612 -2.52 35.10 3.56
C LEU A 612 -2.13 34.24 4.77
N ASP A 613 -0.96 34.44 5.39
CA ASP A 613 -0.56 33.82 6.66
C ASP A 613 -1.57 34.12 7.77
N ALA A 614 -1.96 35.39 7.94
CA ALA A 614 -2.97 35.79 8.93
C ALA A 614 -4.32 35.11 8.68
N GLY A 615 -4.78 35.07 7.41
CA GLY A 615 -5.98 34.33 7.01
C GLY A 615 -5.89 32.83 7.32
N ILE A 616 -4.72 32.22 7.10
CA ILE A 616 -4.43 30.80 7.37
C ILE A 616 -4.43 30.50 8.87
N PHE A 617 -3.90 31.39 9.72
CA PHE A 617 -4.03 31.28 11.18
C PHE A 617 -5.48 31.45 11.65
N ILE A 618 -6.25 32.36 11.04
CA ILE A 618 -7.68 32.57 11.35
C ILE A 618 -8.51 31.35 10.96
N GLU A 619 -8.41 30.87 9.71
CA GLU A 619 -9.12 29.68 9.23
C GLU A 619 -8.70 28.42 9.99
N GLY A 620 -7.40 28.26 10.27
CA GLY A 620 -6.87 27.18 11.10
C GLY A 620 -7.50 27.20 12.51
N ALA A 621 -7.42 28.32 13.23
CA ALA A 621 -7.96 28.42 14.58
C ALA A 621 -9.49 28.26 14.62
N ALA A 622 -10.22 28.85 13.66
CA ALA A 622 -11.68 28.79 13.58
C ALA A 622 -12.19 27.38 13.21
N GLY A 623 -11.47 26.64 12.36
CA GLY A 623 -11.79 25.25 12.05
C GLY A 623 -11.26 24.24 13.09
N GLY A 624 -10.36 24.65 13.98
CA GLY A 624 -9.64 23.73 14.89
C GLY A 624 -8.63 22.84 14.17
N LEU A 625 -7.97 23.35 13.12
CA LEU A 625 -7.21 22.56 12.14
C LEU A 625 -5.72 22.95 12.04
N PRO A 626 -4.86 22.46 12.96
CA PRO A 626 -3.41 22.67 12.90
C PRO A 626 -2.71 22.31 11.58
N PRO A 627 -3.09 21.24 10.84
CA PRO A 627 -2.43 20.91 9.58
C PRO A 627 -2.47 22.06 8.55
N ILE A 628 -3.48 22.93 8.62
CA ILE A 628 -3.63 24.07 7.71
C ILE A 628 -2.61 25.16 8.03
N SER A 629 -2.47 25.57 9.30
CA SER A 629 -1.48 26.58 9.68
C SER A 629 -0.05 26.09 9.49
N ILE A 630 0.18 24.79 9.69
CA ILE A 630 1.48 24.15 9.45
C ILE A 630 1.80 24.10 7.95
N ALA A 631 0.86 23.65 7.11
CA ALA A 631 1.08 23.57 5.66
C ALA A 631 1.21 24.96 5.01
N GLY A 632 0.37 25.91 5.41
CA GLY A 632 0.45 27.30 4.96
C GLY A 632 1.77 27.96 5.36
N GLY A 633 2.13 27.90 6.64
CA GLY A 633 3.41 28.46 7.10
C GLY A 633 4.63 27.79 6.45
N ALA A 634 4.57 26.48 6.16
CA ALA A 634 5.64 25.77 5.46
C ALA A 634 5.79 26.25 4.01
N LEU A 635 4.68 26.57 3.35
CA LEU A 635 4.67 27.18 2.03
C LEU A 635 5.17 28.63 2.07
N SER A 636 4.82 29.41 3.09
CA SER A 636 5.36 30.77 3.31
C SER A 636 6.88 30.76 3.56
N TRP A 637 7.40 29.72 4.21
CA TRP A 637 8.85 29.46 4.28
C TRP A 637 9.49 29.16 2.92
N VAL A 638 8.79 28.45 2.01
CA VAL A 638 9.25 28.23 0.62
C VAL A 638 9.20 29.53 -0.20
N VAL A 639 8.19 30.38 0.01
CA VAL A 639 8.12 31.73 -0.59
C VAL A 639 9.33 32.56 -0.17
N LEU A 640 9.68 32.57 1.12
CA LEU A 640 10.91 33.20 1.62
C LEU A 640 12.18 32.56 1.02
N ALA A 641 12.26 31.23 0.89
CA ALA A 641 13.44 30.57 0.33
C ALA A 641 13.69 30.95 -1.14
N VAL A 642 12.65 31.00 -1.97
CA VAL A 642 12.73 31.44 -3.38
C VAL A 642 13.07 32.94 -3.50
N TRP A 643 12.56 33.76 -2.58
CA TRP A 643 12.86 35.19 -2.51
C TRP A 643 14.30 35.48 -2.04
N TRP A 644 14.79 34.75 -1.03
CA TRP A 644 16.06 35.00 -0.33
C TRP A 644 17.26 35.15 -1.26
N GLN A 645 17.43 34.22 -2.22
CA GLN A 645 18.59 34.22 -3.12
C GLN A 645 18.69 35.48 -4.00
N ARG A 646 17.56 36.15 -4.29
CA ARG A 646 17.53 37.40 -5.05
C ARG A 646 17.53 38.61 -4.11
N ALA A 647 16.71 38.57 -3.07
CA ALA A 647 16.56 39.66 -2.11
C ALA A 647 17.85 39.97 -1.34
N ALA A 648 18.61 38.96 -0.92
CA ALA A 648 19.87 39.17 -0.20
C ALA A 648 20.94 39.85 -1.08
N ALA A 649 20.91 39.61 -2.40
CA ALA A 649 21.81 40.25 -3.36
C ALA A 649 21.40 41.70 -3.71
N VAL A 650 20.09 41.99 -3.74
CA VAL A 650 19.55 43.31 -4.12
C VAL A 650 19.40 44.27 -2.93
N VAL A 651 19.07 43.75 -1.74
CA VAL A 651 18.73 44.53 -0.53
C VAL A 651 19.75 44.34 0.59
N GLY A 652 20.62 43.34 0.50
CA GLY A 652 21.71 43.08 1.44
C GLY A 652 21.36 42.10 2.58
N LEU A 653 22.40 41.57 3.21
CA LEU A 653 22.30 40.51 4.21
C LEU A 653 21.53 40.92 5.47
N LEU A 654 21.75 42.13 6.01
CA LEU A 654 21.13 42.54 7.27
C LEU A 654 19.60 42.76 7.16
N PRO A 655 19.05 43.46 6.15
CA PRO A 655 17.60 43.51 5.93
C PRO A 655 16.99 42.12 5.68
N SER A 656 17.72 41.23 5.01
CA SER A 656 17.27 39.85 4.78
C SER A 656 17.20 39.05 6.09
N LEU A 657 18.21 39.15 6.96
CA LEU A 657 18.20 38.58 8.31
C LEU A 657 17.05 39.15 9.17
N MET A 658 16.72 40.44 9.03
CA MET A 658 15.55 41.03 9.71
C MET A 658 14.23 40.45 9.21
N PHE A 659 14.06 40.23 7.90
CA PHE A 659 12.86 39.58 7.36
C PHE A 659 12.76 38.11 7.79
N LEU A 660 13.88 37.39 7.80
CA LEU A 660 14.00 36.02 8.31
C LEU A 660 13.57 35.92 9.79
N ALA A 661 14.10 36.80 10.64
CA ALA A 661 13.69 36.90 12.03
C ALA A 661 12.20 37.28 12.16
N GLY A 662 11.72 38.21 11.33
CA GLY A 662 10.31 38.62 11.27
C GLY A 662 9.35 37.49 10.96
N LEU A 663 9.62 36.68 9.93
CA LEU A 663 8.80 35.50 9.62
C LEU A 663 8.92 34.43 10.72
N THR A 664 10.12 34.24 11.29
CA THR A 664 10.31 33.32 12.43
C THR A 664 9.42 33.71 13.62
N LEU A 665 9.37 35.00 13.94
CA LEU A 665 8.53 35.55 15.00
C LEU A 665 7.04 35.45 14.66
N LEU A 666 6.63 35.76 13.41
CA LEU A 666 5.24 35.60 12.96
C LEU A 666 4.77 34.14 13.10
N MET A 667 5.62 33.17 12.74
CA MET A 667 5.32 31.74 12.83
C MET A 667 5.23 31.23 14.27
N LEU A 668 6.07 31.74 15.19
CA LEU A 668 5.97 31.48 16.62
C LEU A 668 4.70 32.09 17.23
N ILE A 669 4.46 33.38 16.96
CA ILE A 669 3.33 34.16 17.52
C ILE A 669 2.00 33.61 17.00
N GLY A 670 1.86 33.36 15.70
CA GLY A 670 0.65 32.83 15.08
C GLY A 670 0.26 31.47 15.63
N HIS A 671 1.21 30.54 15.76
CA HIS A 671 0.94 29.22 16.36
C HIS A 671 0.68 29.29 17.87
N ALA A 672 1.38 30.14 18.62
CA ALA A 672 1.09 30.37 20.05
C ALA A 672 -0.28 31.03 20.28
N TRP A 673 -0.69 31.94 19.39
CA TRP A 673 -2.02 32.56 19.39
C TRP A 673 -3.12 31.53 19.06
N CYS A 674 -2.94 30.71 18.01
CA CYS A 674 -3.86 29.63 17.67
C CYS A 674 -3.98 28.60 18.81
N TYR A 675 -2.85 28.23 19.44
CA TYR A 675 -2.84 27.40 20.64
C TYR A 675 -3.68 28.01 21.75
N ARG A 676 -3.45 29.29 22.10
CA ARG A 676 -4.19 29.96 23.18
C ARG A 676 -5.70 30.00 22.93
N HIS A 677 -6.14 30.22 21.69
CA HIS A 677 -7.56 30.26 21.34
C HIS A 677 -8.21 28.86 21.31
N THR A 678 -7.45 27.81 20.97
CA THR A 678 -7.97 26.43 20.86
C THR A 678 -7.67 25.54 22.07
N ARG A 679 -6.87 25.98 23.04
CA ARG A 679 -6.49 25.22 24.26
C ARG A 679 -7.68 24.79 25.13
N ALA A 680 -8.79 25.53 25.07
CA ALA A 680 -10.04 25.19 25.78
C ALA A 680 -11.01 24.34 24.93
N SER A 681 -10.69 24.03 23.67
CA SER A 681 -11.55 23.23 22.79
C SER A 681 -11.45 21.74 23.11
N ALA A 682 -12.60 21.07 23.23
CA ALA A 682 -12.68 19.61 23.40
C ALA A 682 -12.10 18.82 22.21
N SER A 683 -11.87 19.47 21.06
CA SER A 683 -11.28 18.86 19.84
C SER A 683 -9.81 18.43 19.98
N GLY A 684 -9.11 18.87 21.04
CA GLY A 684 -7.68 18.63 21.20
C GLY A 684 -6.78 19.42 20.24
N ALA A 685 -7.35 20.23 19.33
CA ALA A 685 -6.64 20.96 18.27
C ALA A 685 -5.44 21.79 18.78
N GLY A 686 -5.54 22.37 19.99
CA GLY A 686 -4.44 23.09 20.62
C GLY A 686 -3.13 22.28 20.70
N ALA A 687 -3.19 20.96 20.86
CA ALA A 687 -1.99 20.11 20.88
C ALA A 687 -1.21 20.15 19.56
N GLY A 688 -1.89 20.29 18.41
CA GLY A 688 -1.27 20.42 17.10
C GLY A 688 -0.80 21.85 16.79
N PHE A 689 -1.52 22.89 17.20
CA PHE A 689 -1.01 24.27 17.07
C PHE A 689 0.26 24.48 17.89
N ARG A 690 0.33 23.84 19.06
CA ARG A 690 1.52 23.71 19.90
C ARG A 690 2.66 22.93 19.25
N GLN A 691 2.41 22.07 18.27
CA GLN A 691 3.46 21.45 17.45
C GLN A 691 3.86 22.37 16.29
N GLY A 692 2.94 23.16 15.74
CA GLY A 692 3.22 24.11 14.67
C GLY A 692 4.24 25.19 15.03
N THR A 693 4.49 25.49 16.31
CA THR A 693 5.60 26.37 16.72
C THR A 693 6.97 25.83 16.33
N TYR A 694 7.15 24.51 16.18
CA TYR A 694 8.41 23.93 15.68
C TYR A 694 8.71 24.31 14.23
N LEU A 695 7.70 24.72 13.45
CA LEU A 695 7.87 25.14 12.05
C LEU A 695 8.79 26.36 11.93
N ALA A 696 8.83 27.21 12.97
CA ALA A 696 9.76 28.34 13.04
C ALA A 696 11.24 27.90 13.10
N LEU A 697 11.57 26.63 13.37
CA LEU A 697 12.94 26.12 13.32
C LEU A 697 13.55 26.19 11.92
N ILE A 698 12.72 26.35 10.87
CA ILE A 698 13.21 26.63 9.52
C ILE A 698 14.07 27.92 9.51
N GLY A 699 13.80 28.89 10.40
CA GLY A 699 14.67 30.05 10.60
C GLY A 699 16.12 29.69 10.97
N HIS A 700 16.31 28.60 11.74
CA HIS A 700 17.65 28.06 12.05
C HIS A 700 18.27 27.35 10.84
N LEU A 701 17.49 26.79 9.91
CA LEU A 701 18.02 26.19 8.67
C LEU A 701 18.60 27.25 7.72
N PHE A 702 18.03 28.46 7.68
CA PHE A 702 18.66 29.60 6.98
C PHE A 702 19.98 30.01 7.66
N LEU A 703 20.01 30.07 9.00
CA LEU A 703 21.25 30.38 9.73
C LEU A 703 22.32 29.27 9.56
N PHE A 704 21.92 28.00 9.45
CA PHE A 704 22.80 26.88 9.08
C PHE A 704 23.40 27.07 7.68
N TYR A 705 22.58 27.46 6.69
CA TYR A 705 23.06 27.73 5.33
C TYR A 705 24.05 28.90 5.29
N ILE A 706 23.78 29.97 6.06
CA ILE A 706 24.71 31.10 6.23
C ILE A 706 26.01 30.66 6.92
N ALA A 707 25.93 29.84 7.98
CA ALA A 707 27.08 29.33 8.72
C ALA A 707 28.03 28.45 7.88
N ALA A 708 27.48 27.75 6.89
CA ALA A 708 28.25 26.93 5.95
C ALA A 708 28.97 27.75 4.86
N ASP A 709 28.57 29.01 4.61
CA ASP A 709 29.22 29.89 3.63
C ASP A 709 30.24 30.81 4.31
N ARG A 710 31.52 30.67 3.94
CA ARG A 710 32.62 31.45 4.53
C ARG A 710 32.52 32.96 4.29
N SER A 711 31.84 33.38 3.22
CA SER A 711 31.68 34.79 2.85
C SER A 711 30.51 35.47 3.57
N TRP A 712 29.52 34.71 4.05
CA TRP A 712 28.37 35.24 4.79
C TRP A 712 28.48 35.02 6.31
N SER A 713 29.30 34.06 6.75
CA SER A 713 29.54 33.75 8.18
C SER A 713 30.76 34.42 8.80
N LEU A 714 31.56 35.19 8.04
CA LEU A 714 32.70 35.93 8.55
C LEU A 714 32.55 37.44 8.27
N PRO A 715 32.62 38.32 9.28
CA PRO A 715 32.75 38.02 10.71
C PRO A 715 31.49 37.35 11.29
N PRO A 716 31.60 36.48 12.31
CA PRO A 716 30.48 35.65 12.79
C PRO A 716 29.40 36.42 13.57
N TRP A 717 29.62 37.69 13.90
CA TRP A 717 28.77 38.46 14.81
C TRP A 717 27.32 38.67 14.33
N PRO A 718 27.00 38.93 13.04
CA PRO A 718 25.61 39.03 12.59
C PRO A 718 24.87 37.69 12.63
N LEU A 719 25.57 36.59 12.33
CA LEU A 719 25.07 35.22 12.43
C LEU A 719 24.77 34.86 13.89
N PHE A 720 25.75 35.02 14.79
CA PHE A 720 25.58 34.73 16.22
C PHE A 720 24.56 35.66 16.89
N GLY A 721 24.49 36.93 16.50
CA GLY A 721 23.47 37.87 16.98
C GLY A 721 22.05 37.45 16.58
N THR A 722 21.85 37.07 15.31
CA THR A 722 20.54 36.55 14.85
C THR A 722 20.21 35.22 15.55
N LEU A 723 21.19 34.34 15.71
CA LEU A 723 21.03 33.06 16.41
C LEU A 723 20.61 33.25 17.87
N ALA A 724 21.24 34.19 18.59
CA ALA A 724 20.87 34.53 19.97
C ALA A 724 19.44 35.07 20.07
N VAL A 725 19.01 35.92 19.13
CA VAL A 725 17.61 36.40 19.04
C VAL A 725 16.64 35.23 18.84
N LEU A 726 16.98 34.26 17.98
CA LEU A 726 16.14 33.06 17.80
C LEU A 726 16.11 32.19 19.07
N MET A 727 17.25 31.90 19.70
CA MET A 727 17.33 31.11 20.93
C MET A 727 16.49 31.71 22.08
N LEU A 728 16.50 33.05 22.20
CA LEU A 728 15.66 33.77 23.17
C LEU A 728 14.17 33.71 22.80
N ALA A 729 13.82 33.94 21.52
CA ALA A 729 12.43 33.85 21.05
C ALA A 729 11.83 32.44 21.21
N PHE A 730 12.64 31.40 20.97
CA PHE A 730 12.27 30.00 21.19
C PHE A 730 12.13 29.65 22.67
N SER A 731 13.01 30.17 23.53
CA SER A 731 12.91 29.99 24.98
C SER A 731 11.69 30.70 25.57
N ALA A 732 11.37 31.91 25.11
CA ALA A 732 10.15 32.63 25.48
C ALA A 732 8.89 31.90 24.99
N SER A 733 8.88 31.41 23.75
CA SER A 733 7.77 30.63 23.19
C SER A 733 7.58 29.28 23.89
N SER A 734 8.68 28.62 24.26
CA SER A 734 8.72 27.40 25.08
C SER A 734 8.00 27.60 26.42
N LEU A 735 8.19 28.76 27.06
CA LEU A 735 7.47 29.12 28.29
C LEU A 735 5.99 29.44 28.04
N ALA A 736 5.69 30.25 27.02
CA ALA A 736 4.33 30.69 26.69
C ALA A 736 3.39 29.56 26.25
N VAL A 737 3.93 28.52 25.62
CA VAL A 737 3.19 27.35 25.11
C VAL A 737 3.39 26.10 26.02
N HIS A 738 4.25 26.22 27.04
CA HIS A 738 4.65 25.16 27.98
C HIS A 738 5.23 23.90 27.30
N VAL A 739 6.24 24.09 26.44
CA VAL A 739 6.92 23.02 25.69
C VAL A 739 8.43 23.16 25.82
N SER A 740 9.02 22.54 26.86
CA SER A 740 10.48 22.56 27.09
C SER A 740 11.31 21.96 25.95
N GLU A 741 10.70 21.11 25.13
CA GLU A 741 11.29 20.56 23.91
C GLU A 741 11.51 21.64 22.83
N LEU A 742 10.73 22.73 22.83
CA LEU A 742 10.90 23.84 21.87
C LEU A 742 12.19 24.62 22.16
N HIS A 743 12.48 24.90 23.43
CA HIS A 743 13.79 25.39 23.84
C HIS A 743 14.90 24.39 23.42
N ALA A 744 14.73 23.11 23.75
CA ALA A 744 15.74 22.09 23.44
C ALA A 744 16.06 22.02 21.93
N SER A 745 15.04 22.06 21.08
CA SER A 745 15.20 22.02 19.62
C SER A 745 15.99 23.21 19.06
N SER A 746 15.78 24.43 19.60
CA SER A 746 16.55 25.62 19.21
C SER A 746 17.97 25.59 19.75
N THR A 747 18.19 25.19 21.00
CA THR A 747 19.53 25.02 21.60
C THR A 747 20.36 23.97 20.85
N ILE A 748 19.75 22.87 20.41
CA ILE A 748 20.39 21.85 19.58
C ILE A 748 20.71 22.42 18.19
N ALA A 749 19.76 23.09 17.54
CA ALA A 749 20.01 23.72 16.24
C ALA A 749 21.14 24.76 16.31
N ALA A 750 21.20 25.57 17.38
CA ALA A 750 22.27 26.52 17.63
C ALA A 750 23.64 25.84 17.82
N SER A 751 23.68 24.73 18.57
CA SER A 751 24.90 23.92 18.73
C SER A 751 25.41 23.44 17.36
N VAL A 752 24.51 22.91 16.52
CA VAL A 752 24.85 22.43 15.16
C VAL A 752 25.29 23.57 14.25
N ILE A 753 24.69 24.76 14.34
CA ILE A 753 25.10 25.95 13.58
C ILE A 753 26.53 26.38 13.96
N VAL A 754 26.89 26.33 15.25
CA VAL A 754 28.24 26.62 15.74
C VAL A 754 29.25 25.58 15.24
N PHE A 755 28.91 24.29 15.30
CA PHE A 755 29.74 23.20 14.76
C PHE A 755 29.98 23.35 13.24
N ILE A 756 28.95 23.65 12.45
CA ILE A 756 29.07 23.86 11.01
C ILE A 756 29.89 25.11 10.68
N TRP A 757 29.77 26.17 11.48
CA TRP A 757 30.65 27.33 11.36
C TRP A 757 32.11 27.00 11.67
N ALA A 758 32.38 26.17 12.69
CA ALA A 758 33.74 25.75 13.05
C ALA A 758 34.46 25.03 11.89
N GLN A 759 33.76 24.14 11.19
CA GLN A 759 34.26 23.46 9.97
C GLN A 759 34.74 24.43 8.88
N VAL A 760 34.19 25.65 8.82
CA VAL A 760 34.41 26.63 7.73
C VAL A 760 35.30 27.81 8.14
N ALA A 761 35.33 28.17 9.42
CA ALA A 761 36.14 29.28 9.94
C ALA A 761 37.66 29.02 9.82
N GLY A 762 38.09 27.77 10.07
CA GLY A 762 39.49 27.33 9.97
C GLY A 762 40.35 27.60 11.21
N VAL A 763 41.52 26.95 11.28
CA VAL A 763 42.32 26.74 12.52
C VAL A 763 42.73 28.00 13.31
N THR A 764 42.75 29.18 12.69
CA THR A 764 42.98 30.46 13.40
C THR A 764 41.85 30.78 14.39
N TRP A 765 40.67 30.18 14.21
CA TRP A 765 39.50 30.37 15.07
C TRP A 765 39.31 29.23 16.08
N SER A 766 40.20 28.23 16.19
CA SER A 766 40.05 27.09 17.12
C SER A 766 39.70 27.50 18.57
N PRO A 767 40.29 28.56 19.17
CA PRO A 767 39.86 29.04 20.48
C PRO A 767 38.40 29.53 20.52
N THR A 768 37.92 30.12 19.43
CA THR A 768 36.53 30.56 19.26
C THR A 768 35.58 29.40 18.94
N MET A 769 36.04 28.33 18.28
CA MET A 769 35.26 27.11 18.07
C MET A 769 34.93 26.46 19.44
N VAL A 770 35.96 26.23 20.26
CA VAL A 770 35.79 25.71 21.63
C VAL A 770 34.93 26.68 22.45
N GLY A 771 35.25 27.98 22.45
CA GLY A 771 34.50 28.98 23.20
C GLY A 771 33.02 29.08 22.81
N ALA A 772 32.68 28.95 21.53
CA ALA A 772 31.29 28.99 21.05
C ALA A 772 30.53 27.69 21.35
N GLY A 773 31.16 26.52 21.17
CA GLY A 773 30.56 25.23 21.51
C GLY A 773 30.23 25.13 23.00
N GLU A 774 31.21 25.45 23.84
CA GLU A 774 31.04 25.47 25.29
C GLU A 774 30.08 26.58 25.76
N ALA A 775 29.96 27.70 25.06
CA ALA A 775 28.95 28.73 25.38
C ALA A 775 27.51 28.23 25.17
N VAL A 776 27.23 27.45 24.12
CA VAL A 776 25.90 26.86 23.90
C VAL A 776 25.64 25.72 24.89
N ALA A 777 26.65 24.90 25.22
CA ALA A 777 26.55 23.89 26.27
C ALA A 777 26.28 24.52 27.65
N ALA A 778 26.99 25.60 28.02
CA ALA A 778 26.78 26.35 29.25
C ALA A 778 25.39 27.00 29.32
N TYR A 779 24.89 27.56 28.21
CA TYR A 779 23.52 28.08 28.11
C TYR A 779 22.48 26.99 28.37
N ALA A 780 22.67 25.80 27.79
CA ALA A 780 21.79 24.65 27.99
C ALA A 780 21.79 24.15 29.44
N LEU A 781 22.98 24.03 30.04
CA LEU A 781 23.18 23.66 31.46
C LEU A 781 22.53 24.68 32.41
N LEU A 782 22.65 25.98 32.13
CA LEU A 782 22.01 27.05 32.90
C LEU A 782 20.48 26.94 32.86
N TRP A 783 19.90 26.56 31.72
CA TRP A 783 18.44 26.42 31.59
C TRP A 783 17.86 25.21 32.35
N ILE A 784 18.67 24.18 32.64
CA ILE A 784 18.31 23.11 33.59
C ILE A 784 18.08 23.69 34.99
N LEU A 785 18.98 24.57 35.46
CA LEU A 785 18.87 25.17 36.79
C LEU A 785 17.60 26.03 36.92
N LEU A 786 17.24 26.75 35.86
CA LEU A 786 16.10 27.67 35.81
C LEU A 786 14.74 26.98 35.66
N THR A 787 14.65 25.87 34.92
CA THR A 787 13.35 25.24 34.58
C THR A 787 13.16 23.82 35.10
N ARG A 788 14.24 23.10 35.43
CA ARG A 788 14.27 21.69 35.87
C ARG A 788 13.37 20.76 35.03
N SER A 789 13.35 20.99 33.72
CA SER A 789 12.45 20.30 32.80
C SER A 789 13.14 19.15 32.05
N ARG A 790 12.36 18.12 31.66
CA ARG A 790 12.87 16.99 30.85
C ARG A 790 13.41 17.42 29.48
N GLY A 791 12.96 18.56 28.93
CA GLY A 791 13.51 19.13 27.70
C GLY A 791 14.90 19.73 27.91
N THR A 792 15.15 20.43 29.02
CA THR A 792 16.46 21.05 29.28
C THR A 792 17.58 20.06 29.52
N GLY A 793 17.31 18.89 30.10
CA GLY A 793 18.30 17.81 30.18
C GLY A 793 18.72 17.28 28.80
N ILE A 794 17.76 17.12 27.87
CA ILE A 794 18.06 16.77 26.47
C ILE A 794 18.88 17.87 25.80
N ALA A 795 18.51 19.14 26.01
CA ALA A 795 19.21 20.28 25.44
C ALA A 795 20.71 20.29 25.83
N ALA A 796 21.02 20.08 27.11
CA ALA A 796 22.40 20.07 27.60
C ALA A 796 23.18 18.85 27.15
N ILE A 797 22.59 17.64 27.22
CA ILE A 797 23.23 16.42 26.72
C ILE A 797 23.59 16.57 25.24
N ALA A 798 22.65 17.01 24.41
CA ALA A 798 22.87 17.16 22.98
C ALA A 798 23.83 18.32 22.65
N ALA A 799 23.79 19.43 23.39
CA ALA A 799 24.77 20.51 23.25
C ALA A 799 26.20 20.03 23.61
N LEU A 800 26.37 19.24 24.67
CA LEU A 800 27.65 18.62 25.02
C LEU A 800 28.13 17.62 23.95
N PHE A 801 27.24 16.81 23.36
CA PHE A 801 27.60 15.94 22.23
C PHE A 801 28.09 16.72 21.01
N VAL A 802 27.53 17.90 20.73
CA VAL A 802 27.97 18.75 19.60
C VAL A 802 29.20 19.60 19.97
N ALA A 803 29.38 19.96 21.24
CA ALA A 803 30.63 20.52 21.75
C ALA A 803 31.77 19.51 21.60
N GLU A 804 31.56 18.23 21.90
CA GLU A 804 32.52 17.15 21.63
C GLU A 804 32.91 17.08 20.14
N LEU A 805 31.96 17.17 19.21
CA LEU A 805 32.27 17.19 17.78
C LEU A 805 33.06 18.45 17.39
N THR A 806 32.70 19.61 17.93
CA THR A 806 33.41 20.89 17.72
C THR A 806 34.83 20.87 18.30
N LEU A 807 35.03 20.13 19.40
CA LEU A 807 36.33 19.92 20.04
C LEU A 807 37.23 18.98 19.23
N ILE A 808 36.65 17.99 18.54
CA ILE A 808 37.38 17.15 17.57
C ILE A 808 37.90 18.00 16.41
N ASP A 809 37.10 18.91 15.85
CA ASP A 809 37.56 19.81 14.78
C ASP A 809 38.66 20.77 15.27
N ALA A 810 38.53 21.26 16.50
CA ALA A 810 39.55 22.07 17.17
C ALA A 810 40.83 21.28 17.54
N SER A 811 40.87 19.96 17.34
CA SER A 811 42.01 19.09 17.65
C SER A 811 42.99 18.83 16.49
N ALA A 812 42.72 19.36 15.29
CA ALA A 812 43.58 19.19 14.11
C ALA A 812 45.04 19.62 14.37
N ALA A 813 46.03 18.95 13.73
CA ALA A 813 47.46 19.04 14.08
C ALA A 813 48.14 20.44 13.99
N MET A 814 47.46 21.46 13.45
CA MET A 814 47.92 22.87 13.46
C MET A 814 47.23 23.73 14.52
N SER A 815 46.47 23.12 15.43
CA SER A 815 45.74 23.80 16.49
C SER A 815 46.65 24.40 17.55
N THR A 816 46.29 25.57 18.07
CA THR A 816 46.99 26.22 19.19
C THR A 816 46.52 25.68 20.57
N VAL A 817 45.65 24.67 20.60
CA VAL A 817 45.08 24.12 21.85
C VAL A 817 45.93 22.93 22.34
N PRO A 818 46.47 22.95 23.57
CA PRO A 818 47.32 21.85 24.06
C PRO A 818 46.60 20.50 24.15
N VAL A 819 47.28 19.41 23.78
CA VAL A 819 46.74 18.03 23.80
C VAL A 819 46.24 17.59 25.18
N ALA A 820 46.88 18.07 26.24
CA ALA A 820 46.43 17.84 27.62
C ALA A 820 45.11 18.56 27.94
N LEU A 821 44.89 19.75 27.39
CA LEU A 821 43.63 20.49 27.53
C LEU A 821 42.52 19.84 26.68
N LEU A 822 42.81 19.44 25.44
CA LEU A 822 41.87 18.69 24.60
C LEU A 822 41.44 17.37 25.27
N SER A 823 42.39 16.57 25.74
CA SER A 823 42.12 15.32 26.48
C SER A 823 41.30 15.57 27.76
N ALA A 824 41.57 16.66 28.48
CA ALA A 824 40.84 17.02 29.69
C ALA A 824 39.41 17.48 29.38
N THR A 825 39.20 18.31 28.36
CA THR A 825 37.85 18.76 27.96
C THR A 825 37.01 17.59 27.45
N HIS A 826 37.57 16.68 26.62
CA HIS A 826 36.90 15.43 26.26
C HIS A 826 36.50 14.60 27.48
N ALA A 827 37.42 14.39 28.44
CA ALA A 827 37.11 13.64 29.65
C ALA A 827 36.04 14.33 30.53
N VAL A 828 36.04 15.66 30.61
CA VAL A 828 35.03 16.46 31.34
C VAL A 828 33.67 16.40 30.63
N ASN A 829 33.60 16.63 29.34
CA ASN A 829 32.36 16.60 28.57
C ASN A 829 31.74 15.21 28.56
N ILE A 830 32.53 14.15 28.38
CA ILE A 830 32.05 12.76 28.49
C ILE A 830 31.62 12.45 29.93
N ALA A 831 32.34 12.91 30.96
CA ALA A 831 31.90 12.76 32.35
C ALA A 831 30.59 13.52 32.65
N LEU A 832 30.38 14.71 32.08
CA LEU A 832 29.14 15.48 32.18
C LEU A 832 27.99 14.78 31.43
N ILE A 833 28.23 14.25 30.24
CA ILE A 833 27.25 13.45 29.49
C ILE A 833 26.86 12.20 30.29
N LEU A 834 27.81 11.50 30.91
CA LEU A 834 27.54 10.33 31.75
C LEU A 834 26.84 10.69 33.08
N ALA A 835 27.17 11.82 33.68
CA ALA A 835 26.49 12.34 34.86
C ALA A 835 25.04 12.72 34.54
N LEU A 836 24.79 13.42 33.43
CA LEU A 836 23.43 13.77 32.97
C LEU A 836 22.65 12.53 32.51
N ALA A 837 23.30 11.56 31.86
CA ALA A 837 22.70 10.26 31.53
C ALA A 837 22.17 9.55 32.78
N TRP A 838 22.91 9.62 33.88
CA TRP A 838 22.48 9.08 35.16
C TRP A 838 21.38 9.93 35.82
N ILE A 839 21.55 11.26 35.88
CA ILE A 839 20.62 12.19 36.56
C ILE A 839 19.23 12.23 35.90
N ASP A 840 19.16 12.16 34.57
CA ASP A 840 17.90 12.12 33.82
C ASP A 840 17.35 10.68 33.63
N GLU A 841 17.98 9.65 34.20
CA GLU A 841 17.66 8.22 34.02
C GLU A 841 17.68 7.75 32.54
N ARG A 842 18.52 8.37 31.70
CA ARG A 842 18.61 8.13 30.25
C ARG A 842 19.59 7.01 29.90
N THR A 843 19.14 5.79 30.16
CA THR A 843 19.76 4.50 29.76
C THR A 843 20.72 4.55 28.56
N TRP A 844 20.20 4.88 27.37
CA TRP A 844 20.95 4.81 26.10
C TRP A 844 22.08 5.85 25.93
N VAL A 845 22.09 6.93 26.72
CA VAL A 845 23.03 8.05 26.52
C VAL A 845 24.46 7.65 26.88
N ALA A 846 24.64 6.82 27.90
CA ALA A 846 25.97 6.37 28.31
C ALA A 846 26.68 5.47 27.26
N PRO A 847 26.01 4.48 26.64
CA PRO A 847 26.52 3.81 25.44
C PRO A 847 26.78 4.76 24.26
N ALA A 848 25.91 5.75 24.02
CA ALA A 848 26.06 6.68 22.91
C ALA A 848 27.32 7.57 23.03
N ALA A 849 27.74 7.92 24.25
CA ALA A 849 28.94 8.72 24.51
C ALA A 849 30.25 8.05 24.02
N VAL A 850 30.24 6.73 23.77
CA VAL A 850 31.38 6.01 23.17
C VAL A 850 31.61 6.40 21.71
N LEU A 851 30.61 6.95 21.01
CA LEU A 851 30.74 7.36 19.60
C LEU A 851 31.65 8.60 19.40
N PRO A 852 31.44 9.76 20.06
CA PRO A 852 32.40 10.87 19.97
C PRO A 852 33.78 10.49 20.51
N ALA A 853 33.84 9.68 21.58
CA ALA A 853 35.10 9.13 22.10
C ALA A 853 35.91 8.36 21.05
N ALA A 854 35.25 7.44 20.32
CA ALA A 854 35.87 6.68 19.26
C ALA A 854 36.23 7.55 18.03
N LEU A 855 35.38 8.53 17.73
CA LEU A 855 35.60 9.49 16.65
C LEU A 855 36.81 10.39 16.94
N ALA A 856 36.99 10.86 18.18
CA ALA A 856 38.10 11.72 18.58
C ALA A 856 39.44 11.01 18.36
N ALA A 857 39.62 9.79 18.87
CA ALA A 857 40.84 9.02 18.65
C ALA A 857 41.04 8.55 17.19
N TYR A 858 39.97 8.34 16.44
CA TYR A 858 40.06 8.06 14.99
C TYR A 858 40.51 9.30 14.21
N MET A 859 39.85 10.44 14.43
CA MET A 859 40.15 11.72 13.78
C MET A 859 41.53 12.24 14.16
N TRP A 860 41.95 12.10 15.43
CA TRP A 860 43.31 12.39 15.86
C TRP A 860 44.34 11.75 14.91
N ARG A 861 44.22 10.43 14.72
CA ARG A 861 45.11 9.64 13.86
C ARG A 861 45.03 10.00 12.37
N THR A 862 43.90 10.47 11.85
CA THR A 862 43.73 10.77 10.41
C THR A 862 44.00 12.23 10.06
N GLN A 863 43.76 13.17 10.98
CA GLN A 863 44.00 14.60 10.83
C GLN A 863 45.46 14.97 11.13
N ALA A 864 46.36 14.37 10.35
CA ALA A 864 47.81 14.59 10.32
C ALA A 864 48.68 14.16 11.52
N HIS A 865 48.12 13.57 12.60
CA HIS A 865 48.93 12.86 13.62
C HIS A 865 49.29 11.42 13.17
N THR A 866 50.01 11.34 12.05
CA THR A 866 50.44 10.08 11.43
C THR A 866 51.89 9.72 11.72
N SER A 867 52.61 10.50 12.54
CA SER A 867 54.01 10.23 12.87
C SER A 867 54.14 9.00 13.77
N PRO A 868 55.20 8.19 13.62
CA PRO A 868 55.57 7.19 14.61
C PRO A 868 55.85 7.76 16.02
N ALA A 869 55.98 9.09 16.16
CA ALA A 869 56.05 9.75 17.47
C ALA A 869 54.67 9.90 18.16
N ASP A 870 53.59 10.02 17.39
CA ASP A 870 52.25 10.38 17.88
C ASP A 870 51.52 9.24 18.60
N TRP A 871 52.07 8.01 18.56
CA TRP A 871 51.48 6.81 19.16
C TRP A 871 51.16 7.01 20.66
N SER A 872 52.02 7.75 21.37
CA SER A 872 51.89 8.06 22.79
C SER A 872 50.79 9.09 23.06
N SER A 873 50.64 10.10 22.19
CA SER A 873 49.54 11.08 22.26
C SER A 873 48.19 10.45 21.93
N LEU A 874 48.13 9.59 20.90
CA LEU A 874 46.93 8.81 20.59
C LEU A 874 46.56 7.87 21.74
N LEU A 875 47.54 7.17 22.32
CA LEU A 875 47.31 6.28 23.46
C LEU A 875 46.89 7.07 24.71
N MET A 876 47.43 8.27 24.95
CA MET A 876 47.01 9.16 26.04
C MET A 876 45.55 9.61 25.87
N LEU A 877 45.17 10.12 24.70
CA LEU A 877 43.80 10.54 24.39
C LEU A 877 42.82 9.37 24.53
N ALA A 878 43.12 8.23 23.89
CA ALA A 878 42.28 7.04 23.96
C ALA A 878 42.17 6.48 25.39
N SER A 879 43.26 6.48 26.17
CA SER A 879 43.26 5.97 27.56
C SER A 879 42.54 6.91 28.52
N ALA A 880 42.70 8.23 28.38
CA ALA A 880 42.00 9.21 29.21
C ALA A 880 40.47 9.07 29.07
N ILE A 881 40.00 8.88 27.83
CA ILE A 881 38.58 8.69 27.53
C ILE A 881 38.09 7.28 27.93
N TYR A 882 38.85 6.22 27.60
CA TYR A 882 38.53 4.83 27.97
C TYR A 882 38.46 4.64 29.49
N ALA A 883 39.33 5.30 30.26
CA ALA A 883 39.30 5.27 31.72
C ALA A 883 37.96 5.75 32.29
N VAL A 884 37.30 6.74 31.65
CA VAL A 884 35.97 7.22 32.08
C VAL A 884 34.93 6.11 31.89
N PHE A 885 34.92 5.43 30.74
CA PHE A 885 33.98 4.34 30.44
C PHE A 885 34.19 3.08 31.28
N ILE A 886 35.45 2.72 31.56
CA ILE A 886 35.77 1.59 32.46
C ILE A 886 35.44 1.95 33.91
N ALA A 887 35.71 3.18 34.37
CA ALA A 887 35.39 3.61 35.73
C ALA A 887 33.88 3.75 35.98
N TYR A 888 33.08 4.12 34.98
CA TYR A 888 31.64 4.40 35.11
C TYR A 888 30.84 3.34 35.90
N PRO A 889 30.86 2.02 35.58
CA PRO A 889 30.18 1.00 36.38
C PRO A 889 30.76 0.82 37.80
N PHE A 890 32.00 1.21 38.06
CA PHE A 890 32.61 1.18 39.41
C PHE A 890 32.17 2.38 40.25
N VAL A 891 32.15 3.59 39.66
CA VAL A 891 31.72 4.84 40.33
C VAL A 891 30.25 4.78 40.71
N LEU A 892 29.39 4.19 39.87
CA LEU A 892 27.98 3.96 40.18
C LEU A 892 27.75 2.88 41.25
N GLY A 893 28.73 1.99 41.48
CA GLY A 893 28.76 1.06 42.62
C GLY A 893 27.51 0.20 42.77
N SER A 894 26.76 0.40 43.86
CA SER A 894 25.50 -0.32 44.11
C SER A 894 24.36 0.12 43.19
N ARG A 895 24.34 1.38 42.71
CA ARG A 895 23.31 1.92 41.81
C ARG A 895 23.43 1.36 40.39
N ALA A 896 24.63 0.93 40.00
CA ALA A 896 24.84 0.20 38.74
C ALA A 896 23.98 -1.07 38.64
N ARG A 897 23.40 -1.58 39.73
CA ARG A 897 22.45 -2.72 39.73
C ARG A 897 21.12 -2.41 39.04
N GLU A 898 20.73 -1.14 38.91
CA GLU A 898 19.43 -0.74 38.37
C GLU A 898 19.38 -0.71 36.84
N SER A 899 20.54 -0.65 36.16
CA SER A 899 20.63 -0.57 34.69
C SER A 899 21.75 -1.47 34.13
N ARG A 900 21.62 -1.89 32.87
CA ARG A 900 22.68 -2.61 32.11
C ARG A 900 23.62 -1.66 31.37
N ASP A 901 23.24 -0.40 31.20
CA ASP A 901 23.88 0.56 30.31
C ASP A 901 25.31 0.96 30.72
N PRO A 902 25.67 1.05 32.02
CA PRO A 902 27.07 1.22 32.42
C PRO A 902 27.98 0.10 31.95
N PHE A 903 27.45 -1.13 31.85
CA PHE A 903 28.19 -2.29 31.35
C PHE A 903 28.22 -2.30 29.82
N ILE A 904 27.14 -1.89 29.14
CA ILE A 904 27.13 -1.71 27.68
C ILE A 904 28.13 -0.62 27.27
N ALA A 905 28.18 0.51 27.98
CA ALA A 905 29.15 1.59 27.76
C ALA A 905 30.59 1.14 27.99
N SER A 906 30.85 0.35 29.05
CA SER A 906 32.15 -0.27 29.30
C SER A 906 32.56 -1.25 28.18
N ILE A 907 31.65 -2.14 27.74
CA ILE A 907 31.88 -3.10 26.63
C ILE A 907 32.16 -2.37 25.32
N ALA A 908 31.38 -1.34 24.99
CA ALA A 908 31.57 -0.54 23.79
C ALA A 908 32.89 0.25 23.86
N GLY A 909 33.22 0.81 25.03
CA GLY A 909 34.50 1.45 25.30
C GLY A 909 35.69 0.50 25.10
N SER A 910 35.58 -0.75 25.55
CA SER A 910 36.54 -1.84 25.27
C SER A 910 36.65 -2.17 23.79
N ALA A 911 35.55 -2.24 23.06
CA ALA A 911 35.58 -2.49 21.61
C ALA A 911 36.26 -1.33 20.86
N PHE A 912 35.98 -0.08 21.24
CA PHE A 912 36.69 1.11 20.75
C PHE A 912 38.19 1.04 21.07
N PHE A 913 38.54 0.84 22.34
CA PHE A 913 39.92 0.85 22.82
C PHE A 913 40.75 -0.26 22.17
N PHE A 914 40.18 -1.45 21.94
CA PHE A 914 40.81 -2.50 21.14
C PHE A 914 41.28 -2.00 19.75
N PHE A 915 40.46 -1.24 19.03
CA PHE A 915 40.86 -0.68 17.73
C PHE A 915 41.87 0.46 17.85
N ALA A 916 41.71 1.34 18.85
CA ALA A 916 42.64 2.46 19.08
C ALA A 916 44.03 1.99 19.53
N ALA A 917 44.09 1.09 20.51
CA ALA A 917 45.31 0.45 20.98
C ALA A 917 45.99 -0.37 19.86
N ARG A 918 45.22 -1.11 19.04
CA ARG A 918 45.75 -1.81 17.86
C ARG A 918 46.33 -0.84 16.82
N ALA A 919 45.74 0.34 16.64
CA ALA A 919 46.27 1.36 15.75
C ALA A 919 47.57 1.97 16.30
N ALA A 920 47.60 2.33 17.58
CA ALA A 920 48.79 2.87 18.25
C ALA A 920 49.94 1.86 18.28
N LEU A 921 49.67 0.59 18.59
CA LEU A 921 50.67 -0.50 18.56
C LEU A 921 51.22 -0.73 17.15
N ARG A 922 50.41 -0.54 16.10
CA ARG A 922 50.89 -0.59 14.70
C ARG A 922 51.73 0.63 14.32
N GLN A 923 51.36 1.83 14.76
CA GLN A 923 52.20 3.03 14.60
C GLN A 923 53.54 2.88 15.35
N GLY A 924 53.55 2.16 16.48
CA GLY A 924 54.75 1.76 17.22
C GLY A 924 55.44 0.47 16.75
N MET A 925 55.04 -0.12 15.61
CA MET A 925 55.65 -1.32 15.00
C MET A 925 55.61 -2.63 15.84
N LEU A 926 54.51 -2.88 16.55
CA LEU A 926 54.34 -4.01 17.50
C LEU A 926 53.35 -5.09 17.02
N ASP A 927 53.25 -5.36 15.71
CA ASP A 927 52.26 -6.30 15.12
C ASP A 927 52.25 -7.70 15.74
N GLY A 928 53.40 -8.22 16.16
CA GLY A 928 53.50 -9.55 16.80
C GLY A 928 52.70 -9.71 18.10
N TYR A 929 52.28 -8.61 18.72
CA TYR A 929 51.52 -8.59 19.97
C TYR A 929 50.02 -8.29 19.78
N ILE A 930 49.52 -8.21 18.53
CA ILE A 930 48.09 -7.92 18.26
C ILE A 930 47.16 -8.96 18.89
N GLY A 931 47.59 -10.23 18.99
CA GLY A 931 46.85 -11.28 19.70
C GLY A 931 46.71 -11.08 21.21
N ALA A 932 47.53 -10.21 21.83
CA ALA A 932 47.43 -9.90 23.26
C ALA A 932 46.32 -8.89 23.58
N ILE A 933 45.96 -8.01 22.64
CA ILE A 933 44.92 -6.97 22.82
C ILE A 933 43.53 -7.58 23.11
N PRO A 934 43.00 -8.54 22.32
CA PRO A 934 41.70 -9.14 22.63
C PRO A 934 41.75 -10.03 23.89
N VAL A 935 42.92 -10.60 24.23
CA VAL A 935 43.12 -11.32 25.49
C VAL A 935 43.08 -10.37 26.70
N PHE A 936 43.66 -9.16 26.56
CA PHE A 936 43.54 -8.10 27.56
C PHE A 936 42.09 -7.65 27.74
N GLU A 937 41.35 -7.36 26.66
CA GLU A 937 39.92 -6.99 26.80
C GLU A 937 39.07 -8.14 27.35
N ALA A 938 39.33 -9.39 26.98
CA ALA A 938 38.68 -10.55 27.61
C ALA A 938 38.97 -10.62 29.12
N ALA A 939 40.17 -10.23 29.56
CA ALA A 939 40.52 -10.15 30.98
C ALA A 939 39.84 -8.95 31.68
N VAL A 940 39.74 -7.78 31.05
CA VAL A 940 39.00 -6.62 31.57
C VAL A 940 37.50 -6.96 31.72
N MET A 941 36.91 -7.62 30.72
CA MET A 941 35.53 -8.13 30.79
C MET A 941 35.36 -9.23 31.85
N ALA A 942 36.36 -10.09 32.07
CA ALA A 942 36.34 -11.03 33.17
C ALA A 942 36.41 -10.34 34.56
N LEU A 943 37.09 -9.20 34.67
CA LEU A 943 37.15 -8.40 35.90
C LEU A 943 35.83 -7.66 36.17
N THR A 944 35.19 -7.06 35.17
CA THR A 944 33.87 -6.44 35.33
C THR A 944 32.79 -7.51 35.62
N LEU A 945 32.86 -8.69 34.99
CA LEU A 945 32.03 -9.84 35.34
C LEU A 945 32.24 -10.31 36.79
N ARG A 946 33.50 -10.38 37.26
CA ARG A 946 33.85 -10.73 38.64
C ARG A 946 33.34 -9.70 39.65
N GLN A 947 33.37 -8.41 39.31
CA GLN A 947 32.79 -7.33 40.12
C GLN A 947 31.26 -7.47 40.16
N LEU A 948 30.62 -7.71 39.02
CA LEU A 948 29.17 -7.88 38.93
C LEU A 948 28.69 -9.08 39.76
N LEU A 949 29.40 -10.21 39.70
CA LEU A 949 29.15 -11.41 40.52
C LEU A 949 29.35 -11.20 42.03
N ARG A 950 30.14 -10.19 42.44
CA ARG A 950 30.29 -9.73 43.84
C ARG A 950 29.19 -8.75 44.25
N LEU A 951 28.72 -7.90 43.35
CA LEU A 951 27.64 -6.94 43.61
C LEU A 951 26.27 -7.62 43.65
N GLU A 952 26.05 -8.65 42.84
CA GLU A 952 24.77 -9.37 42.76
C GLU A 952 24.87 -10.74 43.48
N PRO A 953 24.33 -10.86 44.72
CA PRO A 953 24.29 -12.13 45.44
C PRO A 953 23.36 -13.14 44.74
N ALA A 954 23.61 -14.43 44.93
CA ALA A 954 23.07 -15.50 44.06
C ALA A 954 21.55 -15.44 43.78
N GLY A 955 20.73 -15.07 44.76
CA GLY A 955 19.27 -14.95 44.63
C GLY A 955 18.75 -13.63 44.04
N LYS A 956 19.62 -12.70 43.60
CA LYS A 956 19.25 -11.38 43.05
C LYS A 956 20.05 -11.01 41.79
N ARG A 957 20.44 -12.00 40.97
CA ARG A 957 21.29 -11.82 39.78
C ARG A 957 20.50 -11.51 38.51
N ASP A 958 20.88 -10.46 37.79
CA ASP A 958 20.42 -10.21 36.43
C ASP A 958 21.20 -11.11 35.45
N LEU A 959 20.64 -12.30 35.21
CA LEU A 959 21.22 -13.30 34.31
C LEU A 959 21.52 -12.73 32.91
N GLY A 960 20.72 -11.79 32.41
CA GLY A 960 20.93 -11.19 31.08
C GLY A 960 22.14 -10.26 31.03
N ARG A 961 22.48 -9.62 32.15
CA ARG A 961 23.65 -8.74 32.27
C ARG A 961 24.93 -9.50 32.54
N LEU A 962 24.87 -10.53 33.39
CA LEU A 962 25.96 -11.49 33.54
C LEU A 962 26.27 -12.18 32.20
N ALA A 963 25.23 -12.58 31.46
CA ALA A 963 25.38 -13.14 30.13
C ALA A 963 25.97 -12.15 29.12
N LEU A 964 25.59 -10.87 29.16
CA LEU A 964 26.14 -9.83 28.29
C LEU A 964 27.66 -9.70 28.46
N VAL A 965 28.15 -9.46 29.69
CA VAL A 965 29.59 -9.27 29.95
C VAL A 965 30.37 -10.56 29.69
N ALA A 966 29.82 -11.73 30.03
CA ALA A 966 30.42 -13.03 29.73
C ALA A 966 30.49 -13.30 28.21
N ALA A 967 29.47 -12.90 27.43
CA ALA A 967 29.47 -13.03 25.98
C ALA A 967 30.50 -12.10 25.33
N SER A 968 30.71 -10.89 25.85
CA SER A 968 31.79 -9.99 25.39
C SER A 968 33.17 -10.60 25.63
N ALA A 969 33.42 -11.17 26.82
CA ALA A 969 34.67 -11.88 27.11
C ALA A 969 34.89 -13.08 26.17
N LEU A 970 33.84 -13.86 25.90
CA LEU A 970 33.90 -14.99 24.95
C LEU A 970 34.15 -14.51 23.51
N ALA A 971 33.49 -13.44 23.07
CA ALA A 971 33.64 -12.91 21.71
C ALA A 971 35.08 -12.42 21.46
N PHE A 972 35.69 -11.71 22.41
CA PHE A 972 37.11 -11.34 22.31
C PHE A 972 38.03 -12.58 22.25
N ALA A 973 37.72 -13.65 22.99
CA ALA A 973 38.46 -14.91 22.90
C ALA A 973 38.30 -15.61 21.53
N THR A 974 37.08 -15.74 20.99
CA THR A 974 36.82 -16.28 19.64
C THR A 974 37.55 -15.47 18.55
N VAL A 975 37.62 -14.14 18.69
CA VAL A 975 38.30 -13.24 17.74
C VAL A 975 39.83 -13.46 17.68
N ALA A 976 40.45 -14.02 18.73
CA ALA A 976 41.87 -14.36 18.69
C ALA A 976 42.20 -15.46 17.66
N ILE A 977 41.27 -16.38 17.39
CA ILE A 977 41.47 -17.52 16.47
C ILE A 977 41.75 -17.08 15.03
N PRO A 978 40.88 -16.30 14.33
CA PRO A 978 41.14 -15.84 12.97
C PRO A 978 42.20 -14.73 12.87
N LEU A 979 42.62 -14.12 14.00
CA LEU A 979 43.77 -13.22 14.04
C LEU A 979 45.11 -13.97 14.10
N GLN A 980 45.11 -15.29 14.36
CA GLN A 980 46.31 -16.10 14.58
C GLN A 980 46.43 -17.34 13.66
N LEU A 981 45.32 -17.88 13.12
CA LEU A 981 45.27 -19.09 12.27
C LEU A 981 44.87 -18.79 10.82
N SER A 982 45.05 -19.74 9.89
CA SER A 982 44.86 -19.53 8.44
C SER A 982 44.05 -20.62 7.70
N HIS A 983 43.54 -20.27 6.51
CA HIS A 983 42.90 -21.15 5.52
C HIS A 983 41.83 -22.12 6.10
N GLN A 984 42.00 -23.44 5.87
CA GLN A 984 41.05 -24.48 6.31
C GLN A 984 41.06 -24.69 7.83
N TRP A 985 42.15 -24.36 8.52
CA TRP A 985 42.26 -24.46 9.97
C TRP A 985 41.34 -23.48 10.70
N ILE A 986 40.93 -22.38 10.06
CA ILE A 986 39.88 -21.49 10.58
C ILE A 986 38.53 -22.23 10.60
N THR A 987 38.17 -22.93 9.52
CA THR A 987 36.91 -23.70 9.44
C THR A 987 36.89 -24.83 10.46
N ILE A 988 37.99 -25.59 10.56
CA ILE A 988 38.15 -26.70 11.51
C ILE A 988 38.15 -26.16 12.95
N GLY A 989 38.85 -25.06 13.22
CA GLY A 989 38.87 -24.40 14.53
C GLY A 989 37.48 -24.00 14.99
N TRP A 990 36.70 -23.32 14.16
CA TRP A 990 35.31 -22.96 14.46
C TRP A 990 34.37 -24.17 14.58
N ALA A 991 34.57 -25.24 13.81
CA ALA A 991 33.80 -26.46 13.95
C ALA A 991 34.05 -27.15 15.31
N LEU A 992 35.31 -27.20 15.74
CA LEU A 992 35.72 -27.75 17.04
C LEU A 992 35.30 -26.84 18.21
N GLU A 993 35.38 -25.51 18.05
CA GLU A 993 34.85 -24.53 19.00
C GLU A 993 33.33 -24.65 19.16
N GLY A 994 32.58 -24.75 18.06
CA GLY A 994 31.13 -24.98 18.07
C GLY A 994 30.74 -26.29 18.78
N ALA A 995 31.51 -27.35 18.56
CA ALA A 995 31.37 -28.61 19.29
C ALA A 995 31.70 -28.45 20.79
N ALA A 996 32.77 -27.73 21.14
CA ALA A 996 33.14 -27.44 22.53
C ALA A 996 32.12 -26.55 23.26
N LEU A 997 31.46 -25.63 22.54
CA LEU A 997 30.33 -24.83 23.04
C LEU A 997 29.10 -25.71 23.31
N ALA A 998 28.78 -26.67 22.44
CA ALA A 998 27.73 -27.66 22.68
C ALA A 998 28.03 -28.55 23.91
N TRP A 999 29.28 -28.98 24.08
CA TRP A 999 29.74 -29.69 25.29
C TRP A 999 29.66 -28.82 26.55
N THR A 1000 29.98 -27.52 26.44
CA THR A 1000 29.92 -26.56 27.56
C THR A 1000 28.47 -26.26 27.95
N TYR A 1001 27.55 -26.17 26.98
CA TYR A 1001 26.11 -26.01 27.24
C TYR A 1001 25.53 -27.13 28.11
N ARG A 1002 26.01 -28.38 27.95
CA ARG A 1002 25.65 -29.50 28.83
C ARG A 1002 26.07 -29.28 30.31
N ARG A 1003 27.13 -28.50 30.57
CA ARG A 1003 27.59 -28.14 31.93
C ARG A 1003 26.94 -26.86 32.47
N ILE A 1004 26.68 -25.90 31.58
CA ILE A 1004 26.09 -24.60 31.90
C ILE A 1004 24.95 -24.36 30.89
N PRO A 1005 23.69 -24.73 31.21
CA PRO A 1005 22.57 -24.76 30.25
C PRO A 1005 21.99 -23.37 29.94
N HIS A 1006 22.84 -22.39 29.66
CA HIS A 1006 22.48 -21.03 29.27
C HIS A 1006 22.24 -20.96 27.74
N LYS A 1007 21.03 -20.54 27.31
CA LYS A 1007 20.64 -20.55 25.89
C LYS A 1007 21.59 -19.77 24.96
N GLY A 1008 22.33 -18.78 25.47
CA GLY A 1008 23.38 -18.10 24.69
C GLY A 1008 24.46 -19.03 24.14
N LEU A 1009 24.84 -20.09 24.88
CA LEU A 1009 25.83 -21.09 24.42
C LEU A 1009 25.24 -22.04 23.36
N LEU A 1010 23.95 -22.38 23.48
CA LEU A 1010 23.20 -23.10 22.44
C LEU A 1010 23.15 -22.28 21.15
N TYR A 1011 22.73 -21.01 21.23
CA TYR A 1011 22.67 -20.13 20.06
C TYR A 1011 24.04 -19.89 19.42
N TRP A 1012 25.10 -19.61 20.22
CA TRP A 1012 26.42 -19.34 19.67
C TRP A 1012 27.04 -20.59 19.02
N GLY A 1013 26.97 -21.75 19.68
CA GLY A 1013 27.47 -23.01 19.12
C GLY A 1013 26.76 -23.44 17.83
N VAL A 1014 25.42 -23.33 17.79
CA VAL A 1014 24.63 -23.61 16.58
C VAL A 1014 24.91 -22.60 15.47
N THR A 1015 25.04 -21.31 15.79
CA THR A 1015 25.38 -20.25 14.81
C THR A 1015 26.76 -20.49 14.21
N LEU A 1016 27.76 -20.82 15.02
CA LEU A 1016 29.14 -21.06 14.57
C LEU A 1016 29.21 -22.29 13.65
N LEU A 1017 28.50 -23.38 13.99
CA LEU A 1017 28.35 -24.55 13.12
C LEU A 1017 27.52 -24.25 11.86
N GLY A 1018 26.55 -23.33 11.93
CA GLY A 1018 25.82 -22.81 10.77
C GLY A 1018 26.72 -22.01 9.82
N VAL A 1019 27.63 -21.19 10.35
CA VAL A 1019 28.66 -20.47 9.56
C VAL A 1019 29.62 -21.46 8.90
N VAL A 1020 30.03 -22.54 9.60
CA VAL A 1020 30.81 -23.63 9.00
C VAL A 1020 30.04 -24.32 7.87
N PHE A 1021 28.76 -24.64 8.06
CA PHE A 1021 27.91 -25.21 7.01
C PHE A 1021 27.81 -24.29 5.79
N VAL A 1022 27.51 -23.00 5.97
CA VAL A 1022 27.43 -22.01 4.88
C VAL A 1022 28.78 -21.89 4.17
N ARG A 1023 29.89 -21.84 4.91
CA ARG A 1023 31.25 -21.73 4.36
C ARG A 1023 31.65 -22.95 3.53
N LEU A 1024 31.04 -24.12 3.71
CA LEU A 1024 31.30 -25.32 2.90
C LEU A 1024 30.26 -25.56 1.79
N ALA A 1025 28.98 -25.29 2.05
CA ALA A 1025 27.89 -25.57 1.12
C ALA A 1025 27.67 -24.47 0.08
N LEU A 1026 28.02 -23.21 0.39
CA LEU A 1026 27.61 -22.03 -0.40
C LEU A 1026 28.77 -21.12 -0.84
N ASN A 1027 30.03 -21.49 -0.58
CA ASN A 1027 31.20 -20.70 -0.96
C ASN A 1027 32.07 -21.41 -2.02
N PRO A 1028 32.05 -20.98 -3.29
CA PRO A 1028 32.89 -21.54 -4.34
C PRO A 1028 34.41 -21.44 -4.07
N SER A 1029 34.86 -20.49 -3.23
CA SER A 1029 36.29 -20.35 -2.91
C SER A 1029 36.86 -21.58 -2.16
N VAL A 1030 36.01 -22.48 -1.66
CA VAL A 1030 36.45 -23.74 -1.05
C VAL A 1030 37.12 -24.64 -2.09
N PHE A 1031 36.87 -24.53 -3.39
CA PHE A 1031 37.57 -25.34 -4.39
C PHE A 1031 39.00 -24.86 -4.70
N VAL A 1032 39.50 -23.82 -4.00
CA VAL A 1032 40.79 -23.16 -4.29
C VAL A 1032 41.65 -22.91 -3.03
N TYR A 1033 41.22 -23.29 -1.81
CA TYR A 1033 42.05 -23.06 -0.61
C TYR A 1033 43.34 -23.92 -0.55
N GLN A 1034 43.37 -25.06 -1.25
CA GLN A 1034 44.52 -25.95 -1.41
C GLN A 1034 44.43 -26.63 -2.79
N PRO A 1035 45.54 -27.03 -3.42
CA PRO A 1035 45.53 -27.77 -4.69
C PRO A 1035 44.72 -29.09 -4.63
N ARG A 1036 44.27 -29.58 -5.78
CA ARG A 1036 43.54 -30.85 -5.91
C ARG A 1036 44.36 -32.02 -5.35
N GLY A 1037 43.77 -32.79 -4.43
CA GLY A 1037 44.41 -33.91 -3.73
C GLY A 1037 44.36 -35.24 -4.49
N GLY A 1038 44.81 -36.32 -3.84
CA GLY A 1038 44.72 -37.68 -4.38
C GLY A 1038 43.28 -38.21 -4.41
N ARG A 1039 42.92 -38.95 -5.47
CA ARG A 1039 41.55 -39.39 -5.86
C ARG A 1039 40.71 -40.20 -4.84
N ILE A 1040 41.17 -40.40 -3.60
CA ILE A 1040 40.46 -41.19 -2.56
C ILE A 1040 40.58 -40.52 -1.19
N LEU A 1041 41.74 -39.95 -0.85
CA LEU A 1041 41.96 -39.16 0.36
C LEU A 1041 42.31 -37.72 -0.04
N ASN A 1042 41.37 -37.07 -0.73
CA ASN A 1042 41.46 -35.66 -1.05
C ASN A 1042 41.15 -34.79 0.19
N TRP A 1043 41.37 -33.48 0.08
CA TRP A 1043 41.19 -32.58 1.23
C TRP A 1043 39.76 -32.09 1.43
N TYR A 1044 38.91 -32.14 0.38
CA TYR A 1044 37.48 -31.92 0.51
C TYR A 1044 36.85 -33.01 1.38
N LEU A 1045 37.22 -34.27 1.17
CA LEU A 1045 36.77 -35.39 1.98
C LEU A 1045 37.04 -35.14 3.48
N TYR A 1046 38.27 -34.86 3.91
CA TYR A 1046 38.51 -34.63 5.34
C TYR A 1046 37.87 -33.34 5.86
N ALA A 1047 37.86 -32.25 5.08
CA ALA A 1047 37.29 -30.98 5.53
C ALA A 1047 35.75 -31.06 5.70
N TYR A 1048 35.04 -31.59 4.71
CA TYR A 1048 33.58 -31.75 4.76
C TYR A 1048 33.19 -32.85 5.76
N PHE A 1049 33.93 -33.98 5.83
CA PHE A 1049 33.64 -35.05 6.78
C PHE A 1049 33.88 -34.65 8.24
N ILE A 1050 34.99 -33.97 8.57
CA ILE A 1050 35.24 -33.48 9.93
C ILE A 1050 34.18 -32.45 10.36
N CYS A 1051 33.77 -31.54 9.46
CA CYS A 1051 32.72 -30.57 9.77
C CYS A 1051 31.34 -31.22 9.92
N ALA A 1052 30.97 -32.16 9.05
CA ALA A 1052 29.74 -32.94 9.19
C ALA A 1052 29.74 -33.77 10.49
N ALA A 1053 30.87 -34.40 10.83
CA ALA A 1053 31.05 -35.13 12.09
C ALA A 1053 30.93 -34.22 13.31
N ALA A 1054 31.48 -33.00 13.27
CA ALA A 1054 31.30 -31.99 14.33
C ALA A 1054 29.82 -31.57 14.47
N MET A 1055 29.09 -31.39 13.36
CA MET A 1055 27.65 -31.10 13.38
C MET A 1055 26.84 -32.28 13.96
N PHE A 1056 27.14 -33.52 13.59
CA PHE A 1056 26.49 -34.71 14.18
C PHE A 1056 26.83 -34.90 15.67
N LEU A 1057 28.08 -34.64 16.07
CA LEU A 1057 28.52 -34.73 17.47
C LEU A 1057 27.85 -33.65 18.34
N ALA A 1058 27.75 -32.42 17.85
CA ALA A 1058 26.99 -31.35 18.49
C ALA A 1058 25.50 -31.69 18.56
N ALA A 1059 24.90 -32.22 17.49
CA ALA A 1059 23.51 -32.70 17.48
C ALA A 1059 23.26 -33.82 18.52
N TRP A 1060 24.25 -34.68 18.77
CA TRP A 1060 24.20 -35.76 19.77
C TRP A 1060 24.45 -35.30 21.22
N TRP A 1061 25.14 -34.18 21.42
CA TRP A 1061 25.20 -33.52 22.72
C TRP A 1061 23.95 -32.70 23.01
N TYR A 1062 23.43 -31.97 22.03
CA TYR A 1062 22.21 -31.18 22.19
C TYR A 1062 20.96 -32.05 22.42
N SER A 1063 20.84 -33.23 21.79
CA SER A 1063 19.70 -34.15 22.00
C SER A 1063 19.58 -34.73 23.42
N LYS A 1064 20.56 -34.46 24.28
CA LYS A 1064 20.59 -34.83 25.71
C LYS A 1064 20.30 -33.63 26.63
N THR A 1065 19.81 -32.53 26.05
CA THR A 1065 19.52 -31.25 26.69
C THR A 1065 18.23 -30.65 26.10
N ASN A 1066 17.80 -29.48 26.56
CA ASN A 1066 16.72 -28.76 25.87
C ASN A 1066 17.29 -28.03 24.65
N ASP A 1067 17.17 -28.63 23.47
CA ASP A 1067 17.76 -28.13 22.21
C ASP A 1067 16.83 -27.20 21.39
N GLN A 1068 15.71 -26.76 21.98
CA GLN A 1068 14.76 -25.85 21.34
C GLN A 1068 15.34 -24.44 21.20
N LEU A 1069 15.56 -24.05 19.93
CA LEU A 1069 16.03 -22.73 19.54
C LEU A 1069 14.92 -21.67 19.68
N LEU A 1070 13.82 -21.83 18.94
CA LEU A 1070 12.60 -21.03 19.01
C LEU A 1070 11.38 -21.95 18.82
N GLU A 1071 10.22 -21.58 19.35
CA GLU A 1071 9.00 -22.42 19.34
C GLU A 1071 8.51 -22.80 17.93
N GLN A 1072 8.85 -22.00 16.91
CA GLN A 1072 8.47 -22.22 15.51
C GLN A 1072 9.61 -22.79 14.64
N LEU A 1073 10.83 -22.92 15.18
CA LEU A 1073 11.97 -23.47 14.45
C LEU A 1073 12.16 -24.97 14.75
N PRO A 1074 12.71 -25.75 13.81
CA PRO A 1074 13.22 -27.07 14.13
C PRO A 1074 14.30 -27.00 15.23
N SER A 1075 14.39 -28.04 16.04
CA SER A 1075 15.34 -28.11 17.15
C SER A 1075 16.80 -28.12 16.66
N ALA A 1076 17.77 -27.78 17.52
CA ALA A 1076 19.18 -27.74 17.12
C ALA A 1076 19.68 -29.10 16.61
N THR A 1077 19.25 -30.21 17.21
CA THR A 1077 19.53 -31.56 16.71
C THR A 1077 18.93 -31.79 15.32
N ALA A 1078 17.70 -31.32 15.06
CA ALA A 1078 17.06 -31.46 13.75
C ALA A 1078 17.78 -30.63 12.65
N LEU A 1079 18.15 -29.38 12.95
CA LEU A 1079 18.89 -28.53 12.01
C LEU A 1079 20.30 -29.05 11.72
N LEU A 1080 21.07 -29.38 12.74
CA LEU A 1080 22.46 -29.82 12.57
C LEU A 1080 22.57 -31.19 11.90
N SER A 1081 21.65 -32.13 12.19
CA SER A 1081 21.60 -33.41 11.48
C SER A 1081 21.18 -33.25 10.01
N THR A 1082 20.22 -32.38 9.71
CA THR A 1082 19.82 -32.04 8.33
C THR A 1082 20.98 -31.40 7.56
N GLY A 1083 21.70 -30.45 8.18
CA GLY A 1083 22.90 -29.84 7.62
C GLY A 1083 24.00 -30.87 7.34
N GLY A 1084 24.25 -31.81 8.26
CA GLY A 1084 25.19 -32.91 8.05
C GLY A 1084 24.81 -33.80 6.86
N VAL A 1085 23.52 -34.15 6.71
CA VAL A 1085 23.03 -34.93 5.55
C VAL A 1085 23.17 -34.15 4.24
N ILE A 1086 22.92 -32.84 4.24
CA ILE A 1086 23.12 -32.00 3.05
C ILE A 1086 24.60 -31.89 2.68
N LEU A 1087 25.52 -31.74 3.64
CA LEU A 1087 26.97 -31.77 3.37
C LEU A 1087 27.41 -33.10 2.76
N LEU A 1088 26.83 -34.23 3.18
CA LEU A 1088 27.10 -35.54 2.59
C LEU A 1088 26.53 -35.68 1.16
N PHE A 1089 25.37 -35.08 0.86
CA PHE A 1089 24.86 -35.03 -0.52
C PHE A 1089 25.71 -34.12 -1.42
N ILE A 1090 26.16 -32.97 -0.90
CA ILE A 1090 27.07 -32.07 -1.61
C ILE A 1090 28.41 -32.80 -1.88
N LEU A 1091 28.97 -33.48 -0.88
CA LEU A 1091 30.17 -34.30 -1.02
C LEU A 1091 29.99 -35.39 -2.09
N LEU A 1092 28.86 -36.10 -2.12
CA LEU A 1092 28.57 -37.08 -3.19
C LEU A 1092 28.64 -36.47 -4.59
N ASN A 1093 28.08 -35.27 -4.79
CA ASN A 1093 28.13 -34.61 -6.10
C ASN A 1093 29.54 -34.04 -6.40
N ILE A 1094 30.30 -33.60 -5.39
CA ILE A 1094 31.71 -33.18 -5.54
C ILE A 1094 32.59 -34.37 -5.95
N GLU A 1095 32.48 -35.53 -5.30
CA GLU A 1095 33.27 -36.72 -5.63
C GLU A 1095 32.90 -37.29 -7.02
N ILE A 1096 31.62 -37.25 -7.41
CA ILE A 1096 31.21 -37.58 -8.79
C ILE A 1096 31.85 -36.60 -9.80
N ALA A 1097 31.84 -35.30 -9.50
CA ALA A 1097 32.44 -34.31 -10.38
C ALA A 1097 33.98 -34.43 -10.45
N ASP A 1098 34.66 -34.67 -9.33
CA ASP A 1098 36.12 -34.91 -9.29
C ASP A 1098 36.50 -36.16 -10.08
N PHE A 1099 35.74 -37.26 -9.95
CA PHE A 1099 35.99 -38.51 -10.69
C PHE A 1099 35.96 -38.33 -12.21
N TYR A 1100 35.05 -37.50 -12.74
CA TYR A 1100 34.97 -37.17 -14.18
C TYR A 1100 35.75 -35.90 -14.58
N ALA A 1101 36.44 -35.22 -13.65
CA ALA A 1101 37.19 -34.00 -13.95
C ALA A 1101 38.61 -34.30 -14.45
N GLU A 1102 38.89 -33.91 -15.70
CA GLU A 1102 40.20 -34.08 -16.35
C GLU A 1102 41.23 -32.97 -16.00
N GLY A 1103 40.78 -31.89 -15.33
CA GLY A 1103 41.59 -30.69 -15.03
C GLY A 1103 42.08 -30.56 -13.58
N PRO A 1104 42.81 -29.47 -13.27
CA PRO A 1104 43.24 -29.14 -11.91
C PRO A 1104 42.09 -28.64 -11.01
N GLU A 1105 40.98 -28.21 -11.63
CA GLU A 1105 39.76 -27.73 -10.96
C GLU A 1105 38.58 -28.67 -11.25
N ILE A 1106 37.59 -28.68 -10.34
CA ILE A 1106 36.38 -29.50 -10.46
C ILE A 1106 35.33 -28.73 -11.27
N THR A 1107 34.67 -29.38 -12.24
CA THR A 1107 33.59 -28.75 -13.04
C THR A 1107 32.34 -29.62 -13.09
N PHE A 1108 31.17 -28.98 -13.15
CA PHE A 1108 29.87 -29.65 -13.19
C PHE A 1108 29.22 -29.41 -14.56
N GLN A 1109 29.02 -30.49 -15.34
CA GLN A 1109 28.48 -30.43 -16.70
C GLN A 1109 27.39 -31.49 -16.90
N PHE A 1110 26.41 -31.17 -17.75
CA PHE A 1110 25.25 -32.02 -18.08
C PHE A 1110 25.04 -32.02 -19.60
N GLY A 1111 24.52 -33.11 -20.17
CA GLY A 1111 24.29 -33.26 -21.61
C GLY A 1111 25.53 -33.56 -22.45
N VAL A 1112 26.72 -33.66 -21.83
CA VAL A 1112 28.00 -33.90 -22.51
C VAL A 1112 28.20 -35.37 -22.83
N SER A 1113 27.79 -36.27 -21.93
CA SER A 1113 27.76 -37.71 -22.20
C SER A 1113 26.59 -38.38 -21.50
N LEU A 1114 25.94 -39.32 -22.20
CA LEU A 1114 24.87 -40.13 -21.65
C LEU A 1114 25.32 -40.91 -20.40
N ALA A 1115 26.59 -41.31 -20.34
CA ALA A 1115 27.17 -41.97 -19.16
C ALA A 1115 27.18 -41.05 -17.92
N GLN A 1116 27.60 -39.78 -18.06
CA GLN A 1116 27.63 -38.82 -16.96
C GLN A 1116 26.22 -38.46 -16.48
N ASP A 1117 25.29 -38.18 -17.41
CA ASP A 1117 23.89 -37.87 -17.07
C ASP A 1117 23.16 -39.05 -16.42
N LEU A 1118 23.49 -40.29 -16.82
CA LEU A 1118 23.01 -41.51 -16.15
C LEU A 1118 23.66 -41.71 -14.78
N THR A 1119 24.96 -41.47 -14.61
CA THR A 1119 25.62 -41.58 -13.29
C THR A 1119 25.02 -40.61 -12.27
N TYR A 1120 24.70 -39.37 -12.65
CA TYR A 1120 23.93 -38.46 -11.78
C TYR A 1120 22.53 -39.02 -11.44
N THR A 1121 21.81 -39.53 -12.44
CA THR A 1121 20.45 -40.07 -12.27
C THR A 1121 20.42 -41.30 -11.36
N ILE A 1122 21.41 -42.20 -11.51
CA ILE A 1122 21.61 -43.38 -10.67
C ILE A 1122 22.08 -42.97 -9.26
N GLY A 1123 23.03 -42.03 -9.15
CA GLY A 1123 23.53 -41.53 -7.87
C GLY A 1123 22.45 -40.88 -7.02
N TRP A 1124 21.59 -40.06 -7.63
CA TRP A 1124 20.44 -39.45 -6.95
C TRP A 1124 19.39 -40.49 -6.56
N LEU A 1125 19.14 -41.51 -7.40
CA LEU A 1125 18.23 -42.61 -7.08
C LEU A 1125 18.75 -43.45 -5.90
N LEU A 1126 20.02 -43.83 -5.91
CA LEU A 1126 20.68 -44.58 -4.83
C LEU A 1126 20.72 -43.78 -3.53
N PHE A 1127 21.06 -42.48 -3.59
CA PHE A 1127 21.01 -41.61 -2.42
C PHE A 1127 19.57 -41.48 -1.88
N GLY A 1128 18.58 -41.32 -2.75
CA GLY A 1128 17.16 -41.30 -2.39
C GLY A 1128 16.69 -42.60 -1.72
N MET A 1129 17.14 -43.76 -2.23
CA MET A 1129 16.83 -45.08 -1.65
C MET A 1129 17.51 -45.30 -0.30
N LEU A 1130 18.79 -44.94 -0.15
CA LEU A 1130 19.52 -45.04 1.11
C LEU A 1130 18.95 -44.09 2.18
N LEU A 1131 18.59 -42.86 1.79
CA LEU A 1131 17.90 -41.91 2.65
C LEU A 1131 16.50 -42.40 3.04
N LEU A 1132 15.76 -43.03 2.12
CA LEU A 1132 14.46 -43.66 2.41
C LEU A 1132 14.64 -44.80 3.43
N MET A 1133 15.63 -45.68 3.24
CA MET A 1133 15.93 -46.77 4.17
C MET A 1133 16.31 -46.24 5.57
N ALA A 1134 17.20 -45.25 5.64
CA ALA A 1134 17.58 -44.63 6.91
C ALA A 1134 16.40 -43.92 7.60
N THR A 1135 15.56 -43.20 6.85
CA THR A 1135 14.39 -42.48 7.41
C THR A 1135 13.20 -43.40 7.74
N ILE A 1136 13.13 -44.60 7.18
CA ILE A 1136 12.26 -45.69 7.64
C ILE A 1136 12.74 -46.20 9.00
N SER A 1137 14.02 -46.58 9.13
CA SER A 1137 14.60 -47.04 10.41
C SER A 1137 14.48 -45.98 11.51
N LEU A 1138 14.70 -44.71 11.18
CA LEU A 1138 14.52 -43.55 12.07
C LEU A 1138 13.06 -43.05 12.16
N HIS A 1139 12.10 -43.80 11.61
CA HIS A 1139 10.64 -43.57 11.68
C HIS A 1139 10.12 -42.19 11.18
N SER A 1140 10.96 -41.37 10.56
CA SER A 1140 10.70 -39.97 10.21
C SER A 1140 9.72 -39.79 9.04
N ARG A 1141 8.49 -39.36 9.33
CA ARG A 1141 7.49 -38.98 8.29
C ARG A 1141 8.03 -37.94 7.29
N PRO A 1142 8.60 -36.78 7.68
CA PRO A 1142 9.11 -35.80 6.72
C PRO A 1142 10.32 -36.32 5.93
N GLY A 1143 11.17 -37.16 6.54
CA GLY A 1143 12.30 -37.79 5.84
C GLY A 1143 11.85 -38.74 4.71
N ARG A 1144 10.74 -39.47 4.91
CA ARG A 1144 10.12 -40.29 3.85
C ARG A 1144 9.51 -39.43 2.74
N ILE A 1145 8.89 -38.30 3.06
CA ILE A 1145 8.35 -37.37 2.04
C ILE A 1145 9.49 -36.81 1.19
N ALA A 1146 10.57 -36.32 1.82
CA ALA A 1146 11.72 -35.76 1.11
C ALA A 1146 12.39 -36.77 0.15
N SER A 1147 12.60 -38.02 0.60
CA SER A 1147 13.17 -39.08 -0.25
C SER A 1147 12.23 -39.51 -1.39
N ILE A 1148 10.90 -39.56 -1.16
CA ILE A 1148 9.92 -39.78 -2.24
C ILE A 1148 9.94 -38.62 -3.25
N SER A 1149 10.09 -37.37 -2.81
CA SER A 1149 10.20 -36.22 -3.73
C SER A 1149 11.44 -36.28 -4.62
N VAL A 1150 12.60 -36.70 -4.10
CA VAL A 1150 13.82 -36.92 -4.90
C VAL A 1150 13.58 -37.98 -5.99
N ILE A 1151 12.91 -39.08 -5.65
CA ILE A 1151 12.56 -40.14 -6.60
C ILE A 1151 11.57 -39.64 -7.67
N ALA A 1152 10.55 -38.85 -7.28
CA ALA A 1152 9.57 -38.31 -8.21
C ALA A 1152 10.16 -37.29 -9.20
N VAL A 1153 11.06 -36.41 -8.75
CA VAL A 1153 11.80 -35.48 -9.63
C VAL A 1153 12.67 -36.25 -10.63
N THR A 1154 13.33 -37.33 -10.18
CA THR A 1154 14.13 -38.22 -11.03
C THR A 1154 13.28 -38.86 -12.13
N ALA A 1155 12.04 -39.25 -11.84
CA ALA A 1155 11.11 -39.80 -12.84
C ALA A 1155 10.60 -38.76 -13.86
N PHE A 1156 10.31 -37.51 -13.42
CA PHE A 1156 9.89 -36.45 -14.34
C PHE A 1156 11.00 -36.03 -15.32
N LYS A 1157 12.27 -36.02 -14.87
CA LYS A 1157 13.44 -35.81 -15.76
C LYS A 1157 13.40 -36.80 -16.92
N ALA A 1158 13.27 -38.10 -16.63
CA ALA A 1158 13.28 -39.16 -17.63
C ALA A 1158 12.21 -38.99 -18.73
N PHE A 1159 10.96 -38.68 -18.36
CA PHE A 1159 9.87 -38.60 -19.33
C PHE A 1159 9.79 -37.28 -20.11
N LEU A 1160 10.33 -36.17 -19.61
CA LEU A 1160 10.21 -34.86 -20.28
C LEU A 1160 11.51 -34.34 -20.90
N TYR A 1161 12.66 -34.65 -20.30
CA TYR A 1161 13.97 -34.22 -20.80
C TYR A 1161 14.56 -35.32 -21.69
N ASP A 1162 14.74 -36.52 -21.15
CA ASP A 1162 15.50 -37.59 -21.81
C ASP A 1162 14.76 -38.15 -23.05
N MET A 1163 13.41 -38.16 -23.05
CA MET A 1163 12.58 -38.55 -24.22
C MET A 1163 12.50 -37.49 -25.34
N ARG A 1164 13.04 -36.27 -25.18
CA ARG A 1164 12.96 -35.23 -26.23
C ARG A 1164 13.67 -35.64 -27.53
N SER A 1165 14.56 -36.62 -27.43
CA SER A 1165 15.26 -37.34 -28.51
C SER A 1165 14.34 -38.09 -29.49
N LEU A 1166 13.07 -38.37 -29.15
CA LEU A 1166 12.18 -39.22 -29.95
C LEU A 1166 11.32 -38.43 -30.96
N GLY A 1167 11.20 -38.97 -32.19
CA GLY A 1167 10.55 -38.31 -33.34
C GLY A 1167 9.42 -39.11 -34.02
N GLY A 1168 8.76 -38.47 -34.98
CA GLY A 1168 7.76 -39.10 -35.85
C GLY A 1168 6.50 -39.62 -35.15
N LEU A 1169 5.93 -40.69 -35.70
CA LEU A 1169 4.63 -41.26 -35.31
C LEU A 1169 4.63 -41.76 -33.84
N TYR A 1170 5.80 -42.13 -33.30
CA TYR A 1170 6.01 -42.44 -31.89
C TYR A 1170 5.58 -41.30 -30.95
N ARG A 1171 5.73 -40.02 -31.36
CA ARG A 1171 5.27 -38.88 -30.57
C ARG A 1171 3.74 -38.81 -30.48
N VAL A 1172 3.04 -39.15 -31.57
CA VAL A 1172 1.57 -39.22 -31.58
C VAL A 1172 1.09 -40.40 -30.73
N VAL A 1173 1.72 -41.57 -30.86
CA VAL A 1173 1.39 -42.77 -30.07
C VAL A 1173 1.65 -42.54 -28.57
N SER A 1174 2.77 -41.95 -28.18
CA SER A 1174 3.05 -41.63 -26.77
C SER A 1174 2.10 -40.58 -26.20
N LEU A 1175 1.66 -39.59 -26.99
CA LEU A 1175 0.64 -38.61 -26.55
C LEU A 1175 -0.75 -39.23 -26.42
N VAL A 1176 -1.13 -40.15 -27.32
CA VAL A 1176 -2.40 -40.90 -27.22
C VAL A 1176 -2.35 -41.88 -26.05
N GLY A 1177 -1.22 -42.57 -25.82
CA GLY A 1177 -1.00 -43.43 -24.66
C GLY A 1177 -1.07 -42.66 -23.34
N LEU A 1178 -0.49 -41.46 -23.28
CA LEU A 1178 -0.60 -40.55 -22.15
C LEU A 1178 -2.06 -40.10 -21.92
N ALA A 1179 -2.77 -39.70 -22.98
CA ALA A 1179 -4.18 -39.27 -22.89
C ALA A 1179 -5.10 -40.42 -22.42
N ILE A 1180 -4.90 -41.64 -22.91
CA ILE A 1180 -5.64 -42.84 -22.49
C ILE A 1180 -5.29 -43.19 -21.04
N SER A 1181 -4.02 -43.17 -20.65
CA SER A 1181 -3.57 -43.43 -19.28
C SER A 1181 -4.20 -42.44 -18.28
N LEU A 1182 -4.12 -41.14 -18.57
CA LEU A 1182 -4.73 -40.10 -17.73
C LEU A 1182 -6.26 -40.17 -17.69
N ALA A 1183 -6.92 -40.52 -18.80
CA ALA A 1183 -8.37 -40.70 -18.84
C ALA A 1183 -8.82 -41.94 -18.05
N LEU A 1184 -8.07 -43.05 -18.11
CA LEU A 1184 -8.32 -44.25 -17.31
C LEU A 1184 -8.08 -44.01 -15.82
N VAL A 1185 -7.02 -43.27 -15.47
CA VAL A 1185 -6.78 -42.82 -14.09
C VAL A 1185 -7.92 -41.91 -13.61
N ALA A 1186 -8.35 -40.93 -14.39
CA ALA A 1186 -9.46 -40.04 -14.02
C ALA A 1186 -10.79 -40.82 -13.85
N LEU A 1187 -11.07 -41.81 -14.70
CA LEU A 1187 -12.23 -42.70 -14.57
C LEU A 1187 -12.13 -43.63 -13.36
N ALA A 1188 -10.94 -44.14 -13.03
CA ALA A 1188 -10.70 -44.94 -11.83
C ALA A 1188 -10.90 -44.09 -10.55
N LEU A 1189 -10.36 -42.87 -10.51
CA LEU A 1189 -10.56 -41.93 -9.40
C LEU A 1189 -12.04 -41.53 -9.24
N GLN A 1190 -12.78 -41.33 -10.33
CA GLN A 1190 -14.24 -41.12 -10.27
C GLN A 1190 -15.04 -42.35 -9.81
N ARG A 1191 -14.58 -43.57 -10.14
CA ARG A 1191 -15.34 -44.82 -9.92
C ARG A 1191 -15.07 -45.47 -8.56
N PHE A 1192 -13.86 -45.34 -8.03
CA PHE A 1192 -13.42 -45.95 -6.78
C PHE A 1192 -13.24 -44.89 -5.70
N VAL A 1193 -12.19 -44.06 -5.77
CA VAL A 1193 -11.84 -43.08 -4.70
C VAL A 1193 -13.00 -42.13 -4.36
N LEU A 1194 -13.69 -41.55 -5.35
CA LEU A 1194 -14.84 -40.66 -5.13
C LEU A 1194 -16.16 -41.37 -4.82
N ARG A 1195 -16.19 -42.70 -4.86
CA ARG A 1195 -17.36 -43.51 -4.50
C ARG A 1195 -17.27 -43.95 -3.04
N ASP A 1196 -16.13 -44.48 -2.64
CA ASP A 1196 -15.85 -44.89 -1.25
C ASP A 1196 -16.04 -43.68 -0.30
N PHE A 1197 -15.63 -42.48 -0.74
CA PHE A 1197 -15.86 -41.22 -0.01
C PHE A 1197 -17.34 -40.83 0.18
N ARG A 1198 -18.27 -41.37 -0.61
CA ARG A 1198 -19.73 -41.21 -0.37
C ARG A 1198 -20.27 -42.31 0.52
N GLU A 1199 -19.80 -43.54 0.30
CA GLU A 1199 -20.21 -44.71 1.09
C GLU A 1199 -19.59 -44.67 2.52
N GLN A 1200 -18.70 -43.70 2.80
CA GLN A 1200 -18.23 -43.26 4.14
C GLN A 1200 -18.82 -41.92 4.64
N GLN A 1201 -19.71 -41.27 3.87
CA GLN A 1201 -20.39 -40.02 4.25
C GLN A 1201 -21.93 -40.14 4.30
N GLN A 1202 -22.45 -41.36 4.13
CA GLN A 1202 -23.84 -41.75 4.39
C GLN A 1202 -23.92 -42.61 5.65
#